data_AF-L7F6S2-F1
#
_entry.id   AF-L7F6S2-F1
#
_cell.length_a   1.000
_cell.length_b   1.000
_cell.length_c   1.000
_cell.angle_alpha   90.00
_cell.angle_beta   90.00
_cell.angle_gamma   90.00
#
_symmetry.space_group_name_H-M   'P 1'
#
loop_
_entity.id
_entity.type
_entity.pdbx_description
1 polymer ?
#
loop_
_entity_poly.entity_id
_entity_poly.type
_entity_poly.pdbx_seq_one_letter_code
_entity_poly.pdbx_strand_id
1 'polypeptide(L)'
;MFLSRWSESRARPSLRGRVTLLCLFLLLVGSPWGQRRAEAYYVENFGSETRRRLVEGAFVPRWDLSSDAYIDYVGPNLMIVQDVSVLLLLVALARVMSRSRARGVSGWARCLVAGVLVSEIVALLRWWMLDTFVDGLPLSAEGLRYELLHSALSFGLLAGVLLALLTIGLPPARSSGPARATRPSLLRRKEAATMTTTPQAHMPVGSVPGDVTRYLCAAAYVDEEFADRVVEGVLADEVSAVAPSPGVDLVAVAHHCLAAQEIRRRRDLRLAGAFAVVALLAPLWLLFSSLFLSFTAGVGRSRAGHATRGRRQPGNRALVSTVVTAAVVVPFAFPLGSAIASLPVSGFMSWLLGAYLSGIPAVLASVGAVVFAYVTVVRHELSIDQLLRTTMTRAAFARRRLPALPLKQWIVNRMAVVKEARDGNVTVYSGYSPFIGYSPAASNWSVAVPLLPSDDHVHKSARPGGPDAFDVVELVAHVREHLRTVAARGDADRAAPSVAPESLGSLTIEDRVFVNGTTIGEDPRFMTTAGLTPAVRLPAEAVEEIMRRPTGAVRHHLAVHVPLWGDDVVPSVFLHFSTEGRTLHLHCGNHVLGPVGAGYHVVDRLRDPLTPERQRGLLADALPRTGPAFFAAPSRALRQARFETRRTRRMADELTAMEQDPVFDYGARVSLREIATSPVYQNYFQVVDANRVTSAVQRHTLAAIREFLDARGYDTTDFRAQQQTILNQGVIQQGGTSIIGNQAIGTGANATQTVTRKTGPAATAGAQK
;
A
#
# COMPACT_ATOMS: atom_id res chain seq x y z
N MET A 1 -45.47 -16.71 -22.13
CA MET A 1 -44.48 -16.53 -23.22
C MET A 1 -43.12 -16.95 -22.66
N PHE A 2 -42.80 -18.24 -22.85
CA PHE A 2 -41.54 -18.86 -22.47
C PHE A 2 -40.42 -18.32 -23.36
N LEU A 3 -39.31 -17.86 -22.77
CA LEU A 3 -38.00 -17.89 -23.45
C LEU A 3 -36.89 -17.99 -22.39
N SER A 4 -36.35 -19.20 -22.31
CA SER A 4 -35.21 -19.65 -21.55
C SER A 4 -33.95 -18.83 -21.84
N ARG A 5 -33.34 -18.23 -20.80
CA ARG A 5 -31.95 -17.78 -20.86
C ARG A 5 -31.05 -19.00 -20.80
N TRP A 6 -30.51 -19.41 -21.94
CA TRP A 6 -29.36 -20.31 -22.02
C TRP A 6 -28.18 -19.62 -21.34
N SER A 7 -27.83 -20.09 -20.15
CA SER A 7 -26.52 -19.88 -19.54
C SER A 7 -25.50 -20.70 -20.32
N GLU A 8 -24.94 -20.13 -21.39
CA GLU A 8 -23.67 -20.63 -21.91
C GLU A 8 -22.57 -20.33 -20.90
N SER A 9 -22.24 -21.31 -20.06
CA SER A 9 -20.96 -21.37 -19.37
C SER A 9 -19.85 -21.63 -20.39
N ARG A 10 -19.50 -20.64 -21.22
CA ARG A 10 -18.22 -20.66 -21.94
C ARG A 10 -17.12 -20.53 -20.91
N ALA A 11 -16.58 -21.67 -20.47
CA ALA A 11 -15.33 -21.73 -19.74
C ALA A 11 -14.29 -20.94 -20.55
N ARG A 12 -13.95 -19.73 -20.09
CA ARG A 12 -12.94 -18.91 -20.77
C ARG A 12 -11.65 -19.74 -20.82
N PRO A 13 -11.07 -19.98 -22.01
CA PRO A 13 -9.91 -20.85 -22.12
C PRO A 13 -8.80 -20.30 -21.23
N SER A 14 -8.26 -21.18 -20.38
CA SER A 14 -7.17 -20.85 -19.47
C SER A 14 -5.96 -20.33 -20.27
N LEU A 15 -5.10 -19.53 -19.63
CA LEU A 15 -3.87 -19.03 -20.27
C LEU A 15 -3.06 -20.16 -20.93
N ARG A 16 -3.04 -21.35 -20.31
CA ARG A 16 -2.41 -22.55 -20.86
C ARG A 16 -3.06 -22.99 -22.17
N GLY A 17 -4.39 -23.07 -22.22
CA GLY A 17 -5.11 -23.45 -23.45
C GLY A 17 -4.86 -22.50 -24.61
N ARG A 18 -4.76 -21.19 -24.34
CA ARG A 18 -4.43 -20.20 -25.40
C ARG A 18 -2.99 -20.31 -25.89
N VAL A 19 -2.04 -20.60 -25.00
CA VAL A 19 -0.63 -20.90 -25.36
C VAL A 19 -0.53 -22.16 -26.22
N THR A 20 -1.23 -23.22 -25.83
CA THR A 20 -1.28 -24.45 -26.63
C THR A 20 -1.85 -24.20 -28.02
N LEU A 21 -2.91 -23.39 -28.12
CA LEU A 21 -3.52 -23.03 -29.41
C LEU A 21 -2.55 -22.24 -30.29
N LEU A 22 -1.81 -21.27 -29.74
CA LEU A 22 -0.78 -20.53 -30.48
C LEU A 22 0.31 -21.47 -31.02
N CYS A 23 0.84 -22.35 -30.17
CA CYS A 23 1.89 -23.28 -30.58
C CYS A 23 1.41 -24.28 -31.63
N LEU A 24 0.20 -24.84 -31.47
CA LEU A 24 -0.39 -25.75 -32.45
C LEU A 24 -0.63 -25.07 -33.80
N PHE A 25 -1.12 -23.83 -33.79
CA PHE A 25 -1.32 -23.06 -35.02
C PHE A 25 0.00 -22.83 -35.76
N LEU A 26 1.05 -22.42 -35.06
CA LEU A 26 2.36 -22.18 -35.67
C LEU A 26 3.03 -23.48 -36.16
N LEU A 27 2.90 -24.59 -35.43
CA LEU A 27 3.38 -25.90 -35.89
C LEU A 27 2.63 -26.38 -37.14
N LEU A 28 1.32 -26.15 -37.22
CA LEU A 28 0.53 -26.52 -38.40
C LEU A 28 0.92 -25.69 -39.63
N VAL A 29 1.04 -24.36 -39.48
CA VAL A 29 1.46 -23.46 -40.56
C VAL A 29 2.89 -23.78 -41.02
N GLY A 30 3.77 -24.10 -40.08
CA GLY A 30 5.16 -24.46 -40.34
C GLY A 30 5.37 -25.84 -40.98
N SER A 31 4.36 -26.71 -40.94
CA SER A 31 4.48 -28.10 -41.36
C SER A 31 4.66 -28.25 -42.88
N PRO A 32 5.21 -29.37 -43.38
CA PRO A 32 5.33 -29.63 -44.82
C PRO A 32 4.01 -29.54 -45.59
N TRP A 33 2.86 -29.75 -44.94
CA TRP A 33 1.54 -29.58 -45.56
C TRP A 33 1.11 -28.10 -45.64
N GLY A 34 1.34 -27.34 -44.58
CA GLY A 34 1.07 -25.89 -44.55
C GLY A 34 1.96 -25.13 -45.54
N GLN A 35 3.22 -25.52 -45.61
CA GLN A 35 4.25 -24.91 -46.46
C GLN A 35 4.01 -25.18 -47.94
N ARG A 36 3.61 -26.41 -48.32
CA ARG A 36 3.18 -26.72 -49.71
C ARG A 36 2.02 -25.85 -50.18
N ARG A 37 1.10 -25.51 -49.28
CA ARG A 37 -0.04 -24.65 -49.60
C ARG A 37 0.34 -23.18 -49.69
N ALA A 38 1.27 -22.73 -48.84
CA ALA A 38 1.87 -21.40 -48.93
C ALA A 38 2.68 -21.23 -50.22
N GLU A 39 3.42 -22.26 -50.63
CA GLU A 39 4.21 -22.30 -51.86
C GLU A 39 3.31 -22.26 -53.11
N ALA A 40 2.25 -23.07 -53.16
CA ALA A 40 1.27 -23.01 -54.26
C ALA A 40 0.66 -21.60 -54.41
N TYR A 41 0.30 -20.97 -53.28
CA TYR A 41 -0.27 -19.62 -53.27
C TYR A 41 0.77 -18.53 -53.63
N TYR A 42 2.03 -18.72 -53.23
CA TYR A 42 3.16 -17.86 -53.60
C TYR A 42 3.39 -17.87 -55.12
N VAL A 43 3.41 -19.05 -55.73
CA VAL A 43 3.57 -19.22 -57.18
C VAL A 43 2.41 -18.59 -57.94
N GLU A 44 1.16 -18.82 -57.50
CA GLU A 44 -0.04 -18.27 -58.13
C GLU A 44 -0.11 -16.73 -58.06
N ASN A 45 0.43 -16.13 -56.99
CA ASN A 45 0.35 -14.68 -56.75
C ASN A 45 1.70 -13.95 -56.90
N PHE A 46 2.68 -14.56 -57.56
CA PHE A 46 4.05 -14.04 -57.67
C PHE A 46 4.12 -12.64 -58.29
N GLY A 47 3.18 -12.31 -59.20
CA GLY A 47 3.11 -11.02 -59.89
C GLY A 47 2.59 -9.84 -59.05
N SER A 48 2.07 -10.07 -57.84
CA SER A 48 1.56 -9.01 -56.96
C SER A 48 2.49 -8.79 -55.76
N GLU A 49 3.19 -7.65 -55.73
CA GLU A 49 4.18 -7.32 -54.70
C GLU A 49 3.58 -7.33 -53.27
N THR A 50 2.34 -6.85 -53.11
CA THR A 50 1.65 -6.83 -51.81
C THR A 50 1.23 -8.20 -51.32
N ARG A 51 0.76 -9.09 -52.21
CA ARG A 51 0.39 -10.47 -51.85
C ARG A 51 1.63 -11.32 -51.60
N ARG A 52 2.68 -11.14 -52.39
CA ARG A 52 3.97 -11.81 -52.22
C ARG A 52 4.55 -11.54 -50.82
N ARG A 53 4.59 -10.27 -50.39
CA ARG A 53 5.06 -9.85 -49.05
C ARG A 53 4.27 -10.48 -47.89
N LEU A 54 2.96 -10.70 -48.05
CA LEU A 54 2.14 -11.34 -47.02
C LEU A 54 2.44 -12.84 -46.88
N VAL A 55 2.85 -13.49 -47.96
CA VAL A 55 3.11 -14.93 -48.02
C VAL A 55 4.55 -15.26 -47.63
N GLU A 56 5.49 -14.35 -47.89
CA GLU A 56 6.90 -14.45 -47.47
C GLU A 56 7.06 -14.70 -45.96
N GLY A 57 6.19 -14.11 -45.12
CA GLY A 57 6.17 -14.36 -43.68
C GLY A 57 5.70 -15.77 -43.28
N ALA A 58 4.90 -16.44 -44.11
CA ALA A 58 4.41 -17.79 -43.81
C ALA A 58 5.52 -18.86 -43.87
N PHE A 59 6.65 -18.56 -44.51
CA PHE A 59 7.83 -19.45 -44.57
C PHE A 59 8.73 -19.37 -43.32
N VAL A 60 8.55 -18.36 -42.45
CA VAL A 60 9.36 -18.18 -41.23
C VAL A 60 9.27 -19.37 -40.26
N PRO A 61 8.08 -19.93 -39.95
CA PRO A 61 7.98 -21.09 -39.07
C PRO A 61 8.21 -22.45 -39.77
N ARG A 62 8.86 -22.53 -40.94
CA ARG A 62 9.02 -23.78 -41.71
C ARG A 62 9.88 -24.81 -40.95
N TRP A 63 9.38 -26.04 -40.80
CA TRP A 63 10.11 -27.19 -40.24
C TRP A 63 9.92 -28.43 -41.12
N ASP A 64 10.83 -29.40 -41.03
CA ASP A 64 10.79 -30.62 -41.83
C ASP A 64 11.07 -31.89 -40.99
N LEU A 65 10.73 -33.07 -41.52
CA LEU A 65 10.91 -34.37 -40.85
C LEU A 65 11.93 -35.26 -41.55
N SER A 66 12.23 -34.98 -42.82
CA SER A 66 13.11 -35.78 -43.65
C SER A 66 14.20 -34.91 -44.27
N SER A 67 15.45 -35.37 -44.19
CA SER A 67 16.58 -34.71 -44.83
C SER A 67 16.56 -34.85 -46.36
N ASP A 68 15.73 -35.74 -46.93
CA ASP A 68 15.73 -36.10 -48.35
C ASP A 68 15.55 -34.89 -49.29
N ALA A 69 14.86 -33.83 -48.85
CA ALA A 69 14.70 -32.60 -49.62
C ALA A 69 15.95 -31.68 -49.63
N TYR A 70 16.90 -31.91 -48.72
CA TYR A 70 18.06 -31.04 -48.47
C TYR A 70 19.42 -31.73 -48.72
N ILE A 71 19.43 -33.07 -48.87
CA ILE A 71 20.63 -33.89 -49.07
C ILE A 71 21.37 -33.52 -50.38
N ASP A 72 20.67 -33.08 -51.42
CA ASP A 72 21.28 -32.85 -52.75
C ASP A 72 22.11 -31.56 -52.87
N TYR A 73 22.01 -30.61 -51.92
CA TYR A 73 22.66 -29.29 -52.07
C TYR A 73 23.41 -28.75 -50.84
N VAL A 74 23.00 -29.07 -49.60
CA VAL A 74 23.58 -28.40 -48.41
C VAL A 74 23.66 -29.28 -47.14
N GLY A 75 23.27 -30.55 -47.23
CA GLY A 75 23.40 -31.51 -46.12
C GLY A 75 22.38 -31.34 -44.97
N PRO A 76 22.43 -32.23 -43.95
CA PRO A 76 21.41 -32.30 -42.88
C PRO A 76 21.44 -31.12 -41.90
N ASN A 77 22.54 -30.35 -41.85
CA ASN A 77 22.69 -29.23 -40.93
C ASN A 77 21.69 -28.10 -41.19
N LEU A 78 21.29 -27.89 -42.45
CA LEU A 78 20.30 -26.90 -42.82
C LEU A 78 18.93 -27.17 -42.17
N MET A 79 18.50 -28.44 -42.15
CA MET A 79 17.26 -28.88 -41.49
C MET A 79 17.31 -28.62 -39.98
N ILE A 80 18.43 -28.98 -39.34
CA ILE A 80 18.63 -28.78 -37.89
C ILE A 80 18.53 -27.29 -37.52
N VAL A 81 19.19 -26.42 -38.29
CA VAL A 81 19.15 -24.97 -38.07
C VAL A 81 17.71 -24.43 -38.21
N GLN A 82 16.95 -24.95 -39.18
CA GLN A 82 15.56 -24.58 -39.40
C GLN A 82 14.66 -24.98 -38.22
N ASP A 83 14.74 -26.24 -37.78
CA ASP A 83 13.90 -26.78 -36.71
C ASP A 83 14.21 -26.12 -35.35
N VAL A 84 15.49 -25.87 -35.06
CA VAL A 84 15.92 -25.13 -33.86
C VAL A 84 15.36 -23.72 -33.87
N SER A 85 15.35 -23.04 -35.02
CA SER A 85 14.81 -21.70 -35.17
C SER A 85 13.30 -21.67 -34.88
N VAL A 86 12.54 -22.63 -35.39
CA VAL A 86 11.10 -22.77 -35.12
C VAL A 86 10.84 -23.04 -33.63
N LEU A 87 11.63 -23.91 -33.00
CA LEU A 87 11.49 -24.20 -31.58
C LEU A 87 11.72 -22.95 -30.71
N LEU A 88 12.73 -22.14 -31.05
CA LEU A 88 13.02 -20.89 -30.36
C LEU A 88 11.91 -19.85 -30.55
N LEU A 89 11.38 -19.74 -31.77
CA LEU A 89 10.24 -18.89 -32.10
C LEU A 89 9.01 -19.25 -31.25
N LEU A 90 8.67 -20.53 -31.16
CA LEU A 90 7.56 -21.05 -30.36
C LEU A 90 7.72 -20.74 -28.88
N VAL A 91 8.91 -21.02 -28.31
CA VAL A 91 9.21 -20.77 -26.90
C VAL A 91 9.16 -19.27 -26.59
N ALA A 92 9.73 -18.43 -27.46
CA ALA A 92 9.76 -17.00 -27.28
C ALA A 92 8.35 -16.38 -27.35
N LEU A 93 7.54 -16.73 -28.36
CA LEU A 93 6.17 -16.23 -28.51
C LEU A 93 5.24 -16.72 -27.39
N ALA A 94 5.32 -17.99 -26.99
CA ALA A 94 4.57 -18.51 -25.85
C ALA A 94 4.91 -17.77 -24.55
N ARG A 95 6.19 -17.46 -24.35
CA ARG A 95 6.68 -16.72 -23.19
C ARG A 95 6.27 -15.25 -23.21
N VAL A 96 6.31 -14.60 -24.37
CA VAL A 96 5.76 -13.26 -24.57
C VAL A 96 4.27 -13.26 -24.23
N MET A 97 3.48 -14.20 -24.77
CA MET A 97 2.03 -14.27 -24.51
C MET A 97 1.69 -14.49 -23.03
N SER A 98 2.52 -15.24 -22.31
CA SER A 98 2.34 -15.44 -20.86
C SER A 98 2.53 -14.15 -20.04
N ARG A 99 3.13 -13.11 -20.64
CA ARG A 99 3.55 -11.86 -19.98
C ARG A 99 2.88 -10.61 -20.54
N SER A 100 2.64 -10.56 -21.84
CA SER A 100 1.96 -9.47 -22.52
C SER A 100 0.46 -9.61 -22.31
N ARG A 101 -0.22 -8.46 -22.15
CA ARG A 101 -1.67 -8.39 -22.06
C ARG A 101 -2.13 -7.17 -22.84
N ALA A 102 -2.88 -7.41 -23.91
CA ALA A 102 -3.52 -6.34 -24.66
C ALA A 102 -4.63 -5.69 -23.81
N ARG A 103 -4.30 -4.60 -23.09
CA ARG A 103 -5.29 -3.66 -22.54
C ARG A 103 -5.02 -2.28 -23.10
N GLY A 104 -6.00 -1.72 -23.80
CA GLY A 104 -5.90 -0.44 -24.49
C GLY A 104 -4.88 -0.45 -25.64
N VAL A 105 -4.72 0.71 -26.27
CA VAL A 105 -3.83 0.93 -27.42
C VAL A 105 -2.37 0.58 -27.10
N SER A 106 -1.90 0.88 -25.87
CA SER A 106 -0.54 0.54 -25.41
C SER A 106 -0.32 -0.96 -25.19
N GLY A 107 -1.38 -1.74 -24.99
CA GLY A 107 -1.31 -3.20 -24.92
C GLY A 107 -1.14 -3.85 -26.28
N TRP A 108 -1.85 -3.34 -27.29
CA TRP A 108 -1.73 -3.78 -28.68
C TRP A 108 -0.35 -3.46 -29.26
N ALA A 109 0.13 -2.23 -29.07
CA ALA A 109 1.46 -1.82 -29.49
C ALA A 109 2.56 -2.73 -28.91
N ARG A 110 2.45 -3.11 -27.63
CA ARG A 110 3.40 -4.05 -27.00
C ARG A 110 3.35 -5.46 -27.60
N CYS A 111 2.18 -5.95 -28.00
CA CYS A 111 2.07 -7.28 -28.61
C CYS A 111 2.65 -7.29 -30.04
N LEU A 112 2.38 -6.23 -30.82
CA LEU A 112 2.97 -6.02 -32.15
C LEU A 112 4.49 -5.94 -32.09
N VAL A 113 5.02 -5.04 -31.24
CA VAL A 113 6.47 -4.87 -31.06
C VAL A 113 7.11 -6.17 -30.58
N ALA A 114 6.47 -6.91 -29.67
CA ALA A 114 7.01 -8.18 -29.21
C ALA A 114 7.01 -9.28 -30.29
N GLY A 115 5.99 -9.32 -31.14
CA GLY A 115 5.94 -10.25 -32.29
C GLY A 115 7.06 -9.97 -33.30
N VAL A 116 7.22 -8.69 -33.68
CA VAL A 116 8.30 -8.25 -34.58
C VAL A 116 9.66 -8.56 -33.98
N LEU A 117 9.95 -8.11 -32.75
CA LEU A 117 11.26 -8.35 -32.13
C LEU A 117 11.60 -9.82 -31.98
N VAL A 118 10.62 -10.68 -31.60
CA VAL A 118 10.89 -12.12 -31.50
C VAL A 118 11.23 -12.72 -32.86
N SER A 119 10.51 -12.33 -33.92
CA SER A 119 10.75 -12.79 -35.28
C SER A 119 12.13 -12.36 -35.79
N GLU A 120 12.47 -11.07 -35.65
CA GLU A 120 13.76 -10.51 -36.06
C GLU A 120 14.94 -11.14 -35.31
N ILE A 121 14.82 -11.33 -33.98
CA ILE A 121 15.86 -11.97 -33.18
C ILE A 121 16.07 -13.43 -33.61
N VAL A 122 15.00 -14.16 -33.88
CA VAL A 122 15.09 -15.56 -34.33
C VAL A 122 15.67 -15.63 -35.75
N ALA A 123 15.32 -14.71 -36.65
CA ALA A 123 15.88 -14.62 -37.99
C ALA A 123 17.39 -14.33 -37.96
N LEU A 124 17.84 -13.40 -37.11
CA LEU A 124 19.27 -13.13 -36.91
C LEU A 124 20.02 -14.34 -36.35
N LEU A 125 19.41 -15.03 -35.38
CA LEU A 125 19.98 -16.25 -34.83
C LEU A 125 20.06 -17.35 -35.90
N ARG A 126 19.01 -17.51 -36.71
CA ARG A 126 18.97 -18.44 -37.83
C ARG A 126 20.09 -18.13 -38.82
N TRP A 127 20.24 -16.86 -39.21
CA TRP A 127 21.29 -16.43 -40.14
C TRP A 127 22.69 -16.73 -39.60
N TRP A 128 22.94 -16.42 -38.32
CA TRP A 128 24.20 -16.76 -37.67
C TRP A 128 24.45 -18.27 -37.62
N MET A 129 23.42 -19.08 -37.32
CA MET A 129 23.53 -20.54 -37.32
C MET A 129 23.79 -21.10 -38.73
N LEU A 130 23.19 -20.52 -39.77
CA LEU A 130 23.46 -20.89 -41.16
C LEU A 130 24.93 -20.60 -41.52
N ASP A 131 25.43 -19.42 -41.18
CA ASP A 131 26.82 -19.02 -41.45
C ASP A 131 27.84 -19.90 -40.71
N THR A 132 27.49 -20.34 -39.50
CA THR A 132 28.42 -21.08 -38.63
C THR A 132 28.39 -22.59 -38.84
N PHE A 133 27.23 -23.17 -39.18
CA PHE A 133 27.02 -24.62 -39.19
C PHE A 133 26.69 -25.22 -40.56
N VAL A 134 26.49 -24.40 -41.59
CA VAL A 134 26.08 -24.85 -42.92
C VAL A 134 27.11 -24.41 -43.95
N ASP A 135 28.01 -25.34 -44.30
CA ASP A 135 29.06 -25.10 -45.27
C ASP A 135 28.50 -24.98 -46.70
N GLY A 136 29.06 -24.05 -47.49
CA GLY A 136 28.72 -23.89 -48.91
C GLY A 136 27.48 -23.02 -49.20
N LEU A 137 26.86 -22.41 -48.19
CA LEU A 137 25.73 -21.49 -48.40
C LEU A 137 26.22 -20.02 -48.54
N PRO A 138 26.08 -19.37 -49.71
CA PRO A 138 26.53 -17.99 -49.89
C PRO A 138 25.57 -17.00 -49.19
N LEU A 139 25.89 -16.63 -47.95
CA LEU A 139 25.14 -15.63 -47.19
C LEU A 139 25.66 -14.22 -47.49
N SER A 140 24.81 -13.35 -48.04
CA SER A 140 25.15 -11.95 -48.31
C SER A 140 24.47 -10.99 -47.34
N ALA A 141 25.07 -9.81 -47.11
CA ALA A 141 24.45 -8.76 -46.31
C ALA A 141 23.11 -8.27 -46.91
N GLU A 142 22.97 -8.34 -48.24
CA GLU A 142 21.70 -8.07 -48.94
C GLU A 142 20.65 -9.15 -48.68
N GLY A 143 21.05 -10.42 -48.61
CA GLY A 143 20.16 -11.52 -48.25
C GLY A 143 19.65 -11.39 -46.81
N LEU A 144 20.52 -11.04 -45.86
CA LEU A 144 20.12 -10.79 -44.48
C LEU A 144 19.12 -9.64 -44.38
N ARG A 145 19.40 -8.52 -45.08
CA ARG A 145 18.48 -7.38 -45.15
C ARG A 145 17.12 -7.79 -45.70
N TYR A 146 17.11 -8.55 -46.80
CA TYR A 146 15.88 -9.01 -47.42
C TYR A 146 15.06 -9.87 -46.47
N GLU A 147 15.68 -10.84 -45.80
CA GLU A 147 15.01 -11.72 -44.84
C GLU A 147 14.40 -10.95 -43.67
N LEU A 148 15.12 -9.99 -43.09
CA LEU A 148 14.63 -9.19 -41.97
C LEU A 148 13.48 -8.27 -42.40
N LEU A 149 13.68 -7.48 -43.46
CA LEU A 149 12.69 -6.50 -43.94
C LEU A 149 11.42 -7.12 -44.51
N HIS A 150 11.48 -8.35 -45.02
CA HIS A 150 10.35 -8.99 -45.71
C HIS A 150 9.77 -10.13 -44.89
N SER A 151 10.51 -11.22 -44.73
CA SER A 151 10.02 -12.45 -44.10
C SER A 151 9.81 -12.27 -42.59
N ALA A 152 10.84 -11.80 -41.87
CA ALA A 152 10.79 -11.68 -40.42
C ALA A 152 9.81 -10.59 -39.96
N LEU A 153 9.81 -9.42 -40.61
CA LEU A 153 8.91 -8.32 -40.31
C LEU A 153 7.43 -8.68 -40.55
N SER A 154 7.11 -9.28 -41.71
CA SER A 154 5.73 -9.66 -42.06
C SER A 154 5.18 -10.72 -41.11
N PHE A 155 5.97 -11.76 -40.82
CA PHE A 155 5.61 -12.78 -39.83
C PHE A 155 5.46 -12.16 -38.43
N GLY A 156 6.38 -11.29 -38.03
CA GLY A 156 6.38 -10.65 -36.74
C GLY A 156 5.16 -9.77 -36.48
N LEU A 157 4.70 -9.03 -37.50
CA LEU A 157 3.45 -8.26 -37.45
C LEU A 157 2.24 -9.17 -37.29
N LEU A 158 2.14 -10.25 -38.09
CA LEU A 158 1.05 -11.23 -38.00
C LEU A 158 1.02 -11.94 -36.64
N ALA A 159 2.17 -12.41 -36.17
CA ALA A 159 2.33 -13.02 -34.85
C ALA A 159 1.97 -12.03 -33.73
N GLY A 160 2.33 -10.75 -33.88
CA GLY A 160 1.99 -9.68 -32.96
C GLY A 160 0.48 -9.40 -32.87
N VAL A 161 -0.23 -9.40 -34.00
CA VAL A 161 -1.70 -9.32 -34.04
C VAL A 161 -2.33 -10.54 -33.38
N LEU A 162 -1.83 -11.73 -33.68
CA LEU A 162 -2.31 -12.99 -33.09
C LEU A 162 -2.12 -13.01 -31.57
N LEU A 163 -0.97 -12.55 -31.08
CA LEU A 163 -0.70 -12.34 -29.65
C LEU A 163 -1.65 -11.33 -29.01
N ALA A 164 -1.94 -10.22 -29.69
CA ALA A 164 -2.89 -9.23 -29.20
C ALA A 164 -4.28 -9.87 -29.04
N LEU A 165 -4.78 -10.56 -30.07
CA LEU A 165 -6.07 -11.23 -30.06
C LEU A 165 -6.18 -12.30 -28.96
N LEU A 166 -5.17 -13.14 -28.82
CA LEU A 166 -5.17 -14.22 -27.83
C LEU A 166 -5.03 -13.71 -26.38
N THR A 167 -4.57 -12.49 -26.17
CA THR A 167 -4.42 -11.90 -24.82
C THR A 167 -5.56 -11.00 -24.37
N ILE A 168 -6.55 -10.72 -25.25
CA ILE A 168 -7.76 -9.96 -24.91
C ILE A 168 -8.60 -10.71 -23.86
N GLY A 169 -9.08 -9.97 -22.86
CA GLY A 169 -10.06 -10.46 -21.87
C GLY A 169 -9.51 -11.35 -20.75
N LEU A 170 -8.19 -11.53 -20.62
CA LEU A 170 -7.58 -12.30 -19.52
C LEU A 170 -7.71 -11.55 -18.16
N PRO A 171 -8.18 -12.21 -17.08
CA PRO A 171 -8.31 -11.61 -15.75
C PRO A 171 -6.93 -11.21 -15.20
N PRO A 172 -6.82 -10.15 -14.39
CA PRO A 172 -5.56 -9.70 -13.81
C PRO A 172 -4.83 -10.88 -13.14
N ALA A 173 -3.53 -11.05 -13.42
CA ALA A 173 -2.69 -11.86 -12.55
C ALA A 173 -2.75 -11.17 -11.20
N ARG A 174 -3.02 -11.92 -10.13
CA ARG A 174 -2.80 -11.44 -8.77
C ARG A 174 -1.33 -11.04 -8.66
N SER A 175 -1.03 -9.78 -8.93
CA SER A 175 0.20 -9.15 -8.49
C SER A 175 0.06 -9.03 -6.99
N SER A 176 0.76 -9.89 -6.25
CA SER A 176 1.13 -9.60 -4.87
C SER A 176 2.13 -8.44 -4.89
N GLY A 177 1.61 -7.24 -5.12
CA GLY A 177 2.27 -5.95 -4.92
C GLY A 177 1.38 -5.12 -3.99
N PRO A 178 1.95 -4.16 -3.25
CA PRO A 178 1.27 -3.51 -2.14
C PRO A 178 0.00 -2.84 -2.66
N ALA A 179 -1.07 -2.98 -1.87
CA ALA A 179 -2.39 -2.49 -2.20
C ALA A 179 -2.30 -0.99 -2.52
N ARG A 180 -2.53 -0.65 -3.78
CA ARG A 180 -2.82 0.72 -4.21
C ARG A 180 -4.10 1.13 -3.49
N ALA A 181 -3.96 1.95 -2.45
CA ALA A 181 -5.06 2.51 -1.70
C ALA A 181 -5.85 3.46 -2.60
N THR A 182 -6.79 2.88 -3.35
CA THR A 182 -7.86 3.61 -4.02
C THR A 182 -9.03 3.61 -3.04
N ARG A 183 -9.60 4.80 -2.81
CA ARG A 183 -10.73 5.13 -1.93
C ARG A 183 -11.72 3.97 -1.70
N PRO A 184 -12.16 3.69 -0.46
CA PRO A 184 -13.13 2.63 -0.22
C PRO A 184 -14.48 3.06 -0.77
N SER A 185 -15.00 2.31 -1.75
CA SER A 185 -16.42 2.30 -2.04
C SER A 185 -17.11 1.46 -0.97
N LEU A 186 -18.15 2.04 -0.34
CA LEU A 186 -18.90 1.53 0.81
C LEU A 186 -19.69 0.23 0.57
N LEU A 187 -19.47 -0.49 -0.54
CA LEU A 187 -20.27 -1.65 -0.93
C LEU A 187 -19.56 -3.00 -0.77
N ARG A 188 -18.33 -3.05 -0.23
CA ARG A 188 -17.60 -4.30 -0.03
C ARG A 188 -17.43 -4.71 1.43
N ARG A 189 -18.49 -4.57 2.24
CA ARG A 189 -18.56 -5.11 3.61
C ARG A 189 -19.10 -6.55 3.67
N LYS A 190 -19.62 -7.09 2.55
CA LYS A 190 -20.39 -8.35 2.54
C LYS A 190 -19.64 -9.62 2.10
N GLU A 191 -18.34 -9.55 1.82
CA GLU A 191 -17.51 -10.73 1.48
C GLU A 191 -16.50 -11.13 2.56
N ALA A 192 -16.51 -10.48 3.73
CA ALA A 192 -15.62 -10.81 4.85
C ALA A 192 -16.23 -11.92 5.74
N ALA A 193 -16.49 -13.09 5.16
CA ALA A 193 -16.91 -14.29 5.93
C ALA A 193 -16.46 -15.62 5.31
N THR A 194 -15.48 -15.61 4.40
CA THR A 194 -14.76 -16.83 4.02
C THR A 194 -13.35 -16.76 4.59
N MET A 195 -13.19 -17.23 5.83
CA MET A 195 -11.90 -17.64 6.40
C MET A 195 -11.39 -18.88 5.65
N THR A 196 -10.91 -18.69 4.42
CA THR A 196 -9.97 -19.61 3.78
C THR A 196 -8.60 -18.97 3.78
N THR A 197 -8.05 -18.76 4.97
CA THR A 197 -6.69 -18.29 5.17
C THR A 197 -5.78 -19.50 5.34
N THR A 198 -5.18 -19.94 4.24
CA THR A 198 -3.92 -20.70 4.30
C THR A 198 -3.00 -20.00 5.32
N PRO A 199 -2.45 -20.71 6.32
CA PRO A 199 -1.68 -20.08 7.39
C PRO A 199 -0.48 -19.36 6.78
N GLN A 200 -0.51 -18.04 6.78
CA GLN A 200 0.62 -17.21 6.37
C GLN A 200 1.65 -17.21 7.50
N ALA A 201 2.94 -17.13 7.15
CA ALA A 201 4.02 -17.04 8.11
C ALA A 201 3.78 -15.89 9.11
N HIS A 202 3.64 -16.24 10.40
CA HIS A 202 3.36 -15.33 11.51
C HIS A 202 4.31 -14.12 11.48
N MET A 203 3.74 -12.91 11.41
CA MET A 203 4.52 -11.68 11.47
C MET A 203 4.90 -11.40 12.92
N PRO A 204 6.13 -10.95 13.20
CA PRO A 204 6.44 -10.48 14.54
C PRO A 204 5.56 -9.27 14.85
N VAL A 205 5.16 -9.17 16.11
CA VAL A 205 4.38 -8.07 16.67
C VAL A 205 5.26 -7.27 17.63
N GLY A 206 4.87 -6.04 17.92
CA GLY A 206 5.56 -5.23 18.92
C GLY A 206 5.56 -5.92 20.30
N SER A 207 6.62 -5.67 21.07
CA SER A 207 6.78 -6.29 22.40
C SER A 207 7.38 -5.36 23.45
N VAL A 208 8.06 -4.29 23.02
CA VAL A 208 8.68 -3.32 23.92
C VAL A 208 8.16 -1.92 23.55
N PRO A 209 7.85 -1.04 24.52
CA PRO A 209 7.49 0.34 24.23
C PRO A 209 8.52 1.01 23.31
N GLY A 210 8.04 1.77 22.33
CA GLY A 210 8.84 2.41 21.28
C GLY A 210 9.11 1.53 20.06
N ASP A 211 8.73 0.25 20.05
CA ASP A 211 8.91 -0.64 18.89
C ASP A 211 8.20 -0.09 17.64
N VAL A 212 7.01 0.51 17.79
CA VAL A 212 6.31 1.12 16.65
C VAL A 212 7.04 2.29 16.04
N THR A 213 7.64 3.18 16.85
CA THR A 213 8.47 4.26 16.31
C THR A 213 9.59 3.68 15.44
N ARG A 214 10.25 2.63 15.91
CA ARG A 214 11.29 1.90 15.15
C ARG A 214 10.74 1.27 13.88
N TYR A 215 9.55 0.66 13.91
CA TYR A 215 8.90 0.10 12.71
C TYR A 215 8.54 1.18 11.68
N LEU A 216 8.08 2.34 12.12
CA LEU A 216 7.75 3.47 11.24
C LEU A 216 9.01 4.12 10.65
N CYS A 217 10.08 4.24 11.43
CA CYS A 217 11.40 4.62 10.94
C CYS A 217 11.93 3.63 9.90
N ALA A 218 11.70 2.32 10.08
CA ALA A 218 12.03 1.32 9.08
C ALA A 218 11.12 1.39 7.84
N ALA A 219 9.83 1.65 8.03
CA ALA A 219 8.85 1.85 6.96
C ALA A 219 9.29 2.97 6.00
N ALA A 220 9.92 4.03 6.52
CA ALA A 220 10.45 5.12 5.71
C ALA A 220 11.39 4.66 4.58
N TYR A 221 12.14 3.57 4.80
CA TYR A 221 13.09 3.01 3.83
C TYR A 221 12.49 1.90 2.94
N VAL A 222 11.46 1.19 3.43
CA VAL A 222 10.88 0.02 2.75
C VAL A 222 9.66 0.39 1.92
N ASP A 223 8.92 1.43 2.32
CA ASP A 223 7.73 1.94 1.64
C ASP A 223 7.96 3.39 1.18
N GLU A 224 8.16 3.54 -0.13
CA GLU A 224 8.38 4.85 -0.77
C GLU A 224 7.14 5.76 -0.60
N GLU A 225 5.93 5.20 -0.68
CA GLU A 225 4.67 5.95 -0.60
C GLU A 225 4.38 6.42 0.82
N PHE A 226 4.72 5.62 1.84
CA PHE A 226 4.65 6.06 3.24
C PHE A 226 5.53 7.29 3.48
N ALA A 227 6.82 7.20 3.13
CA ALA A 227 7.76 8.30 3.33
C ALA A 227 7.36 9.56 2.55
N ASP A 228 6.92 9.40 1.30
CA ASP A 228 6.50 10.53 0.48
C ASP A 228 5.22 11.18 1.03
N ARG A 229 4.24 10.41 1.51
CA ARG A 229 3.04 10.96 2.18
C ARG A 229 3.36 11.69 3.49
N VAL A 230 4.31 11.20 4.28
CA VAL A 230 4.73 11.91 5.49
C VAL A 230 5.41 13.24 5.13
N VAL A 231 6.32 13.25 4.15
CA VAL A 231 6.99 14.49 3.76
C VAL A 231 6.02 15.46 3.07
N GLU A 232 5.19 15.01 2.14
CA GLU A 232 4.24 15.88 1.42
C GLU A 232 3.06 16.33 2.29
N GLY A 233 2.55 15.45 3.17
CA GLY A 233 1.33 15.70 3.95
C GLY A 233 1.54 16.26 5.35
N VAL A 234 2.69 16.00 5.99
CA VAL A 234 2.98 16.46 7.37
C VAL A 234 4.02 17.58 7.37
N LEU A 235 5.08 17.45 6.58
CA LEU A 235 6.19 18.43 6.57
C LEU A 235 6.01 19.55 5.54
N ALA A 236 5.58 19.24 4.31
CA ALA A 236 5.48 20.25 3.27
C ALA A 236 4.24 21.15 3.40
N ASP A 237 3.23 20.69 4.15
CA ASP A 237 2.07 21.47 4.55
C ASP A 237 2.41 22.22 5.84
N GLU A 238 2.84 23.48 5.72
CA GLU A 238 3.31 24.27 6.87
C GLU A 238 2.18 24.97 7.63
N VAL A 239 1.05 25.22 6.97
CA VAL A 239 -0.09 25.96 7.53
C VAL A 239 -0.98 25.04 8.37
N SER A 240 -1.24 23.82 7.89
CA SER A 240 -2.10 22.88 8.58
C SER A 240 -1.52 22.44 9.92
N ALA A 241 -2.39 22.21 10.90
CA ALA A 241 -2.02 21.60 12.17
C ALA A 241 -1.44 20.18 11.98
N VAL A 242 -0.64 19.75 12.95
CA VAL A 242 -0.06 18.40 12.97
C VAL A 242 -0.98 17.48 13.77
N ALA A 243 -1.42 16.38 13.16
CA ALA A 243 -2.24 15.40 13.87
C ALA A 243 -1.43 14.67 14.96
N PRO A 244 -2.04 14.34 16.11
CA PRO A 244 -1.39 13.54 17.14
C PRO A 244 -1.10 12.12 16.64
N SER A 245 -0.14 11.47 17.29
CA SER A 245 0.22 10.07 17.04
C SER A 245 0.67 9.41 18.35
N PRO A 246 -0.26 8.87 19.14
CA PRO A 246 0.04 8.23 20.42
C PRO A 246 1.05 7.10 20.28
N GLY A 247 2.01 7.03 21.21
CA GLY A 247 3.05 6.00 21.23
C GLY A 247 4.11 6.12 20.11
N VAL A 248 4.13 7.24 19.37
CA VAL A 248 5.06 7.44 18.24
C VAL A 248 5.85 8.74 18.37
N ASP A 249 7.17 8.65 18.20
CA ASP A 249 8.01 9.83 18.02
C ASP A 249 7.97 10.32 16.55
N LEU A 250 7.11 11.31 16.30
CA LEU A 250 6.92 11.91 14.97
C LEU A 250 8.21 12.54 14.42
N VAL A 251 9.04 13.13 15.28
CA VAL A 251 10.30 13.77 14.89
C VAL A 251 11.26 12.71 14.37
N ALA A 252 11.40 11.59 15.10
CA ALA A 252 12.26 10.50 14.68
C ALA A 252 11.85 9.94 13.31
N VAL A 253 10.55 9.69 13.11
CA VAL A 253 10.05 9.17 11.83
C VAL A 253 10.27 10.18 10.70
N ALA A 254 10.01 11.47 10.94
CA ALA A 254 10.21 12.52 9.95
C ALA A 254 11.67 12.63 9.49
N HIS A 255 12.63 12.53 10.41
CA HIS A 255 14.07 12.48 10.07
C HIS A 255 14.41 11.29 9.18
N HIS A 256 13.88 10.10 9.49
CA HIS A 256 14.11 8.90 8.68
C HIS A 256 13.41 8.98 7.31
N CYS A 257 12.22 9.60 7.21
CA CYS A 257 11.55 9.85 5.94
C CYS A 257 12.36 10.78 5.02
N LEU A 258 12.90 11.88 5.56
CA LEU A 258 13.78 12.79 4.80
C LEU A 258 15.08 12.11 4.37
N ALA A 259 15.71 11.36 5.27
CA ALA A 259 16.92 10.60 4.96
C ALA A 259 16.66 9.55 3.86
N ALA A 260 15.53 8.84 3.94
CA ALA A 260 15.14 7.86 2.93
C ALA A 260 14.87 8.51 1.56
N GLN A 261 14.24 9.69 1.53
CA GLN A 261 14.06 10.45 0.29
C GLN A 261 15.38 10.88 -0.36
N GLU A 262 16.39 11.27 0.42
CA GLU A 262 17.71 11.62 -0.13
C GLU A 262 18.44 10.41 -0.72
N ILE A 263 18.37 9.24 -0.05
CA ILE A 263 18.93 8.00 -0.58
C ILE A 263 18.24 7.61 -1.89
N ARG A 264 16.90 7.70 -1.94
CA ARG A 264 16.12 7.44 -3.16
C ARG A 264 16.42 8.44 -4.27
N ARG A 265 16.61 9.73 -3.94
CA ARG A 265 17.01 10.76 -4.91
C ARG A 265 18.26 10.38 -5.67
N ARG A 266 19.31 9.96 -4.94
CA ARG A 266 20.58 9.58 -5.54
C ARG A 266 20.44 8.36 -6.45
N ARG A 267 19.63 7.38 -6.04
CA ARG A 267 19.30 6.21 -6.88
C ARG A 267 18.56 6.65 -8.15
N ASP A 268 17.50 7.43 -8.01
CA ASP A 268 16.63 7.81 -9.12
C ASP A 268 17.34 8.76 -10.09
N LEU A 269 18.23 9.65 -9.64
CA LEU A 269 19.08 10.46 -10.51
C LEU A 269 20.07 9.62 -11.32
N ARG A 270 20.72 8.62 -10.69
CA ARG A 270 21.62 7.70 -11.41
C ARG A 270 20.86 6.90 -12.47
N LEU A 271 19.69 6.37 -12.11
CA LEU A 271 18.83 5.64 -13.05
C LEU A 271 18.28 6.54 -14.16
N ALA A 272 17.90 7.78 -13.85
CA ALA A 272 17.45 8.77 -14.83
C ALA A 272 18.58 9.17 -15.78
N GLY A 273 19.82 9.30 -15.29
CA GLY A 273 21.00 9.52 -16.13
C GLY A 273 21.23 8.36 -17.11
N ALA A 274 21.19 7.11 -16.63
CA ALA A 274 21.31 5.93 -17.48
C ALA A 274 20.17 5.83 -18.51
N PHE A 275 18.94 6.19 -18.11
CA PHE A 275 17.81 6.30 -19.02
C PHE A 275 18.03 7.37 -20.08
N ALA A 276 18.51 8.56 -19.69
CA ALA A 276 18.77 9.68 -20.58
C ALA A 276 19.86 9.34 -21.60
N VAL A 277 20.92 8.63 -21.20
CA VAL A 277 21.97 8.16 -22.12
C VAL A 277 21.37 7.31 -23.25
N VAL A 278 20.50 6.34 -22.94
CA VAL A 278 19.83 5.53 -23.98
C VAL A 278 18.85 6.37 -24.78
N ALA A 279 18.06 7.23 -24.13
CA ALA A 279 17.08 8.08 -24.80
C ALA A 279 17.72 9.09 -25.77
N LEU A 280 18.91 9.59 -25.46
CA LEU A 280 19.65 10.55 -26.30
C LEU A 280 20.46 9.85 -27.40
N LEU A 281 20.98 8.65 -27.15
CA LEU A 281 21.79 7.93 -28.13
C LEU A 281 20.96 7.10 -29.10
N ALA A 282 19.90 6.44 -28.61
CA ALA A 282 19.07 5.55 -29.42
C ALA A 282 17.70 5.30 -28.74
N PRO A 283 16.71 6.21 -28.90
CA PRO A 283 15.45 6.15 -28.17
C PRO A 283 14.69 4.82 -28.30
N LEU A 284 14.68 4.19 -29.48
CA LEU A 284 13.98 2.92 -29.68
C LEU A 284 14.62 1.75 -28.92
N TRP A 285 15.89 1.87 -28.52
CA TRP A 285 16.57 0.85 -27.71
C TRP A 285 16.11 0.81 -26.25
N LEU A 286 15.29 1.77 -25.81
CA LEU A 286 14.52 1.64 -24.59
C LEU A 286 13.51 0.48 -24.66
N LEU A 287 12.99 0.16 -25.85
CA LEU A 287 12.12 -1.00 -26.05
C LEU A 287 12.90 -2.30 -25.87
N PHE A 288 14.11 -2.37 -26.41
CA PHE A 288 15.03 -3.49 -26.19
C PHE A 288 15.34 -3.65 -24.69
N SER A 289 15.70 -2.56 -24.02
CA SER A 289 15.99 -2.54 -22.57
C SER A 289 14.79 -3.03 -21.75
N SER A 290 13.57 -2.62 -22.12
CA SER A 290 12.31 -3.05 -21.49
C SER A 290 12.06 -4.55 -21.69
N LEU A 291 12.28 -5.05 -22.90
CA LEU A 291 12.11 -6.47 -23.22
C LEU A 291 13.15 -7.32 -22.49
N PHE A 292 14.42 -6.90 -22.51
CA PHE A 292 15.52 -7.56 -21.81
C PHE A 292 15.25 -7.68 -20.29
N LEU A 293 14.86 -6.57 -19.66
CA LEU A 293 14.50 -6.54 -18.23
C LEU A 293 13.26 -7.39 -17.94
N SER A 294 12.26 -7.38 -18.82
CA SER A 294 11.07 -8.23 -18.69
C SER A 294 11.40 -9.72 -18.83
N PHE A 295 12.34 -10.05 -19.71
CA PHE A 295 12.75 -11.42 -19.98
C PHE A 295 13.52 -12.01 -18.80
N THR A 296 14.53 -11.28 -18.32
CA THR A 296 15.36 -11.62 -17.15
C THR A 296 14.58 -11.62 -15.84
N ALA A 297 13.70 -10.64 -15.61
CA ALA A 297 12.87 -10.57 -14.40
C ALA A 297 11.94 -11.78 -14.27
N GLY A 298 11.34 -12.25 -15.37
CA GLY A 298 10.43 -13.39 -15.31
C GLY A 298 11.12 -14.75 -15.20
N VAL A 299 12.44 -14.81 -15.39
CA VAL A 299 13.30 -15.97 -15.08
C VAL A 299 13.71 -15.94 -13.61
N GLY A 300 14.12 -14.77 -13.12
CA GLY A 300 14.59 -14.54 -11.75
C GLY A 300 13.49 -14.38 -10.69
N ARG A 301 12.20 -14.36 -11.07
CA ARG A 301 11.10 -14.34 -10.09
C ARG A 301 11.21 -15.56 -9.18
N SER A 302 11.67 -15.32 -7.96
CA SER A 302 11.59 -16.23 -6.83
C SER A 302 10.17 -16.79 -6.77
N ARG A 303 9.95 -18.02 -7.26
CA ARG A 303 8.69 -18.72 -7.00
C ARG A 303 8.59 -18.78 -5.48
N ALA A 304 7.53 -18.20 -4.93
CA ALA A 304 7.25 -18.28 -3.50
C ALA A 304 7.38 -19.75 -3.13
N GLY A 305 8.35 -20.07 -2.27
CA GLY A 305 8.60 -21.45 -1.89
C GLY A 305 7.31 -22.05 -1.35
N HIS A 306 7.11 -23.35 -1.53
CA HIS A 306 5.98 -24.08 -0.94
C HIS A 306 6.00 -24.09 0.60
N ALA A 307 6.95 -23.40 1.22
CA ALA A 307 6.99 -23.18 2.66
C ALA A 307 5.76 -22.35 3.07
N THR A 308 4.81 -23.02 3.71
CA THR A 308 3.61 -22.40 4.28
C THR A 308 3.93 -21.71 5.61
N ARG A 309 4.89 -22.24 6.37
CA ARG A 309 5.23 -21.78 7.73
C ARG A 309 6.36 -20.74 7.79
N GLY A 310 6.92 -20.31 6.66
CA GLY A 310 8.05 -19.38 6.64
C GLY A 310 8.44 -18.93 5.25
N ARG A 311 9.32 -17.92 5.16
CA ARG A 311 9.87 -17.48 3.87
C ARG A 311 11.15 -18.24 3.57
N ARG A 312 11.13 -19.08 2.53
CA ARG A 312 12.35 -19.65 1.96
C ARG A 312 12.99 -18.63 1.03
N GLN A 313 14.27 -18.36 1.23
CA GLN A 313 15.05 -17.53 0.30
C GLN A 313 15.24 -18.28 -1.04
N PRO A 314 15.30 -17.55 -2.17
CA PRO A 314 15.43 -18.18 -3.47
C PRO A 314 16.77 -18.94 -3.58
N GLY A 315 16.73 -20.15 -4.14
CA GLY A 315 17.94 -20.93 -4.40
C GLY A 315 18.73 -20.41 -5.60
N ASN A 316 19.99 -20.85 -5.73
CA ASN A 316 20.93 -20.44 -6.80
C ASN A 316 20.37 -20.53 -8.22
N ARG A 317 19.39 -21.42 -8.44
CA ARG A 317 18.75 -21.61 -9.75
C ARG A 317 18.21 -20.31 -10.34
N ALA A 318 17.66 -19.40 -9.53
CA ALA A 318 17.14 -18.12 -10.02
C ALA A 318 18.26 -17.24 -10.60
N LEU A 319 19.35 -17.06 -9.86
CA LEU A 319 20.51 -16.27 -10.31
C LEU A 319 21.19 -16.90 -11.53
N VAL A 320 21.44 -18.21 -11.49
CA VAL A 320 22.04 -18.94 -12.63
C VAL A 320 21.17 -18.79 -13.87
N SER A 321 19.86 -18.96 -13.74
CA SER A 321 18.95 -18.82 -14.87
C SER A 321 18.93 -17.40 -15.44
N THR A 322 19.10 -16.37 -14.60
CA THR A 322 19.25 -14.98 -15.06
C THR A 322 20.58 -14.76 -15.79
N VAL A 323 21.69 -15.28 -15.28
CA VAL A 323 23.00 -15.17 -15.93
C VAL A 323 22.99 -15.88 -17.28
N VAL A 324 22.47 -17.11 -17.34
CA VAL A 324 22.30 -17.86 -18.60
C VAL A 324 21.42 -17.07 -19.57
N THR A 325 20.32 -16.50 -19.09
CA THR A 325 19.44 -15.68 -19.92
C THR A 325 20.13 -14.44 -20.47
N ALA A 326 20.91 -13.73 -19.64
CA ALA A 326 21.68 -12.57 -20.09
C ALA A 326 22.78 -12.98 -21.08
N ALA A 327 23.48 -14.09 -20.82
CA ALA A 327 24.51 -14.64 -21.69
C ALA A 327 23.95 -15.07 -23.05
N VAL A 328 22.69 -15.50 -23.11
CA VAL A 328 22.00 -15.79 -24.38
C VAL A 328 21.59 -14.47 -25.05
N VAL A 329 20.93 -13.55 -24.36
CA VAL A 329 20.31 -12.37 -25.03
C VAL A 329 21.32 -11.28 -25.42
N VAL A 330 22.39 -11.06 -24.67
CA VAL A 330 23.36 -9.99 -24.95
C VAL A 330 24.09 -10.17 -26.28
N PRO A 331 24.60 -11.37 -26.65
CA PRO A 331 25.20 -11.61 -27.96
C PRO A 331 24.27 -11.27 -29.13
N PHE A 332 22.95 -11.50 -29.00
CA PHE A 332 21.98 -11.17 -30.04
C PHE A 332 21.71 -9.67 -30.22
N ALA A 333 22.08 -8.84 -29.25
CA ALA A 333 21.92 -7.39 -29.37
C ALA A 333 22.84 -6.81 -30.46
N PHE A 334 24.06 -7.33 -30.61
CA PHE A 334 25.04 -6.89 -31.59
C PHE A 334 24.64 -7.13 -33.06
N PRO A 335 24.25 -8.35 -33.48
CA PRO A 335 23.77 -8.58 -34.84
C PRO A 335 22.46 -7.84 -35.10
N LEU A 336 21.58 -7.68 -34.10
CA LEU A 336 20.38 -6.85 -34.22
C LEU A 336 20.72 -5.38 -34.49
N GLY A 337 21.69 -4.82 -33.76
CA GLY A 337 22.17 -3.46 -34.01
C GLY A 337 22.82 -3.31 -35.38
N SER A 338 23.63 -4.28 -35.79
CA SER A 338 24.27 -4.29 -37.11
C SER A 338 23.25 -4.38 -38.26
N ALA A 339 22.24 -5.22 -38.11
CA ALA A 339 21.16 -5.35 -39.07
C ALA A 339 20.32 -4.07 -39.19
N ILE A 340 19.96 -3.45 -38.07
CA ILE A 340 19.28 -2.15 -38.04
C ILE A 340 20.14 -1.07 -38.71
N ALA A 341 21.46 -1.08 -38.46
CA ALA A 341 22.41 -0.18 -39.09
C ALA A 341 22.54 -0.36 -40.60
N SER A 342 22.17 -1.54 -41.11
CA SER A 342 22.21 -1.86 -42.52
C SER A 342 21.01 -1.32 -43.31
N LEU A 343 19.97 -0.83 -42.62
CA LEU A 343 18.80 -0.20 -43.25
C LEU A 343 19.21 1.13 -43.93
N PRO A 344 18.66 1.46 -45.12
CA PRO A 344 18.95 2.70 -45.83
C PRO A 344 18.20 3.89 -45.20
N VAL A 345 18.43 4.13 -43.91
CA VAL A 345 17.81 5.21 -43.13
C VAL A 345 18.84 6.29 -42.84
N SER A 346 18.50 7.54 -43.12
CA SER A 346 19.38 8.69 -42.93
C SER A 346 18.82 9.68 -41.90
N GLY A 347 19.69 10.56 -41.41
CA GLY A 347 19.33 11.65 -40.50
C GLY A 347 18.61 11.18 -39.24
N PHE A 348 17.43 11.76 -39.00
CA PHE A 348 16.62 11.51 -37.79
C PHE A 348 16.28 10.02 -37.59
N MET A 349 16.01 9.28 -38.66
CA MET A 349 15.66 7.85 -38.56
C MET A 349 16.86 7.00 -38.15
N SER A 350 18.07 7.34 -38.64
CA SER A 350 19.29 6.66 -38.21
C SER A 350 19.58 6.87 -36.73
N TRP A 351 19.37 8.09 -36.22
CA TRP A 351 19.47 8.40 -34.79
C TRP A 351 18.40 7.67 -33.96
N LEU A 352 17.14 7.73 -34.39
CA LEU A 352 16.00 7.13 -33.68
C LEU A 352 16.16 5.61 -33.50
N LEU A 353 16.60 4.93 -34.56
CA LEU A 353 16.86 3.49 -34.57
C LEU A 353 18.23 3.12 -33.96
N GLY A 354 19.12 4.08 -33.74
CA GLY A 354 20.50 3.81 -33.32
C GLY A 354 21.32 3.10 -34.40
N ALA A 355 21.03 3.36 -35.68
CA ALA A 355 21.62 2.72 -36.85
C ALA A 355 23.00 3.29 -37.25
N TYR A 356 23.49 4.33 -36.57
CA TYR A 356 24.79 4.94 -36.85
C TYR A 356 25.95 4.10 -36.30
N LEU A 357 27.14 4.25 -36.90
CA LEU A 357 28.36 3.53 -36.51
C LEU A 357 28.10 2.02 -36.28
N SER A 358 27.47 1.36 -37.26
CA SER A 358 27.12 -0.08 -37.23
C SER A 358 26.21 -0.53 -36.08
N GLY A 359 25.55 0.41 -35.39
CA GLY A 359 24.63 0.13 -34.28
C GLY A 359 25.31 -0.25 -32.96
N ILE A 360 26.64 -0.36 -32.94
CA ILE A 360 27.43 -0.69 -31.75
C ILE A 360 27.19 0.29 -30.60
N PRO A 361 27.18 1.63 -30.80
CA PRO A 361 26.95 2.56 -29.70
C PRO A 361 25.58 2.39 -29.03
N ALA A 362 24.54 2.09 -29.81
CA ALA A 362 23.18 1.87 -29.31
C ALA A 362 23.08 0.59 -28.46
N VAL A 363 23.74 -0.48 -28.92
CA VAL A 363 23.86 -1.75 -28.18
C VAL A 363 24.60 -1.54 -26.85
N LEU A 364 25.77 -0.91 -26.90
CA LEU A 364 26.58 -0.66 -25.70
C LEU A 364 25.86 0.25 -24.70
N ALA A 365 25.21 1.31 -25.17
CA ALA A 365 24.43 2.21 -24.32
C ALA A 365 23.28 1.48 -23.63
N SER A 366 22.51 0.66 -24.36
CA SER A 366 21.36 -0.05 -23.80
C SER A 366 21.77 -1.17 -22.82
N VAL A 367 22.70 -2.04 -23.21
CA VAL A 367 23.21 -3.11 -22.34
C VAL A 367 23.91 -2.51 -21.12
N GLY A 368 24.74 -1.50 -21.31
CA GLY A 368 25.43 -0.78 -20.24
C GLY A 368 24.45 -0.11 -19.27
N ALA A 369 23.41 0.56 -19.76
CA ALA A 369 22.39 1.18 -18.93
C ALA A 369 21.61 0.16 -18.10
N VAL A 370 21.27 -1.00 -18.68
CA VAL A 370 20.58 -2.08 -17.95
C VAL A 370 21.47 -2.67 -16.85
N VAL A 371 22.74 -2.96 -17.15
CA VAL A 371 23.70 -3.47 -16.15
C VAL A 371 23.90 -2.44 -15.04
N PHE A 372 24.10 -1.18 -15.40
CA PHE A 372 24.23 -0.08 -14.46
C PHE A 372 22.98 0.08 -13.58
N ALA A 373 21.79 -0.04 -14.17
CA ALA A 373 20.52 0.03 -13.45
C ALA A 373 20.41 -1.12 -12.44
N TYR A 374 20.72 -2.35 -12.86
CA TYR A 374 20.71 -3.52 -11.98
C TYR A 374 21.67 -3.36 -10.81
N VAL A 375 22.93 -2.98 -11.08
CA VAL A 375 23.94 -2.74 -10.05
C VAL A 375 23.51 -1.62 -9.10
N THR A 376 22.92 -0.54 -9.62
CA THR A 376 22.43 0.57 -8.80
C THR A 376 21.29 0.14 -7.87
N VAL A 377 20.34 -0.65 -8.35
CA VAL A 377 19.23 -1.19 -7.54
C VAL A 377 19.74 -2.19 -6.51
N VAL A 378 20.64 -3.10 -6.88
CA VAL A 378 21.27 -4.05 -5.95
C VAL A 378 22.02 -3.32 -4.85
N ARG A 379 22.88 -2.35 -5.20
CA ARG A 379 23.62 -1.55 -4.21
C ARG A 379 22.68 -0.81 -3.28
N HIS A 380 21.58 -0.27 -3.81
CA HIS A 380 20.55 0.39 -3.00
C HIS A 380 19.89 -0.59 -2.03
N GLU A 381 19.38 -1.74 -2.49
CA GLU A 381 18.73 -2.75 -1.65
C GLU A 381 19.69 -3.31 -0.59
N LEU A 382 20.96 -3.56 -0.94
CA LEU A 382 22.00 -3.98 0.02
C LEU A 382 22.27 -2.88 1.05
N SER A 383 22.37 -1.61 0.63
CA SER A 383 22.61 -0.49 1.54
C SER A 383 21.44 -0.29 2.51
N ILE A 384 20.19 -0.49 2.06
CA ILE A 384 19.01 -0.42 2.91
C ILE A 384 18.96 -1.62 3.86
N ASP A 385 19.18 -2.85 3.40
CA ASP A 385 19.19 -4.04 4.26
C ASP A 385 20.29 -3.94 5.34
N GLN A 386 21.49 -3.47 4.97
CA GLN A 386 22.57 -3.19 5.92
C GLN A 386 22.22 -2.06 6.89
N LEU A 387 21.60 -0.97 6.42
CA LEU A 387 21.14 0.12 7.27
C LEU A 387 20.11 -0.38 8.30
N LEU A 388 19.11 -1.16 7.86
CA LEU A 388 18.09 -1.69 8.76
C LEU A 388 18.69 -2.62 9.82
N ARG A 389 19.63 -3.48 9.46
CA ARG A 389 20.35 -4.36 10.41
C ARG A 389 21.20 -3.61 11.42
N THR A 390 21.88 -2.56 10.97
CA THR A 390 22.84 -1.85 11.82
C THR A 390 22.17 -0.77 12.67
N THR A 391 21.06 -0.18 12.22
CA THR A 391 20.43 0.98 12.87
C THR A 391 19.06 0.68 13.47
N MET A 392 18.30 -0.30 12.97
CA MET A 392 16.92 -0.58 13.38
C MET A 392 16.78 -1.80 14.29
N THR A 393 17.88 -2.30 14.86
CA THR A 393 17.80 -3.24 15.99
C THR A 393 17.41 -2.49 17.26
N ARG A 394 16.70 -3.15 18.19
CA ARG A 394 16.23 -2.51 19.44
C ARG A 394 17.37 -1.83 20.21
N ALA A 395 18.51 -2.53 20.34
CA ALA A 395 19.66 -2.02 21.07
C ALA A 395 20.35 -0.83 20.36
N ALA A 396 20.42 -0.84 19.03
CA ALA A 396 21.05 0.25 18.27
C ALA A 396 20.14 1.48 18.19
N PHE A 397 18.84 1.28 17.96
CA PHE A 397 17.86 2.35 17.81
C PHE A 397 17.81 3.24 19.06
N ALA A 398 17.82 2.65 20.26
CA ALA A 398 17.81 3.39 21.52
C ALA A 398 19.06 4.26 21.76
N ARG A 399 20.21 3.92 21.15
CA ARG A 399 21.51 4.59 21.42
C ARG A 399 21.94 5.56 20.33
N ARG A 400 21.29 5.53 19.16
CA ARG A 400 21.76 6.24 17.96
C ARG A 400 21.18 7.66 17.92
N ARG A 401 22.00 8.62 17.44
CA ARG A 401 21.53 9.95 17.05
C ARG A 401 20.67 9.87 15.79
N LEU A 402 19.65 10.71 15.72
CA LEU A 402 18.77 10.85 14.55
C LEU A 402 19.59 11.20 13.28
N PRO A 403 19.14 10.76 12.09
CA PRO A 403 19.74 11.17 10.82
C PRO A 403 19.85 12.70 10.69
N ALA A 404 20.89 13.19 10.04
CA ALA A 404 21.07 14.63 9.83
C ALA A 404 19.95 15.22 8.95
N LEU A 405 19.46 16.41 9.31
CA LEU A 405 18.47 17.14 8.51
C LEU A 405 19.12 17.83 7.31
N PRO A 406 18.42 17.91 6.17
CA PRO A 406 18.76 18.88 5.15
C PRO A 406 18.66 20.31 5.71
N LEU A 407 19.64 21.17 5.39
CA LEU A 407 19.79 22.54 5.90
C LEU A 407 18.77 23.55 5.29
N LYS A 408 17.51 23.15 5.13
CA LYS A 408 16.45 24.03 4.61
C LYS A 408 15.65 24.61 5.76
N GLN A 409 15.51 25.94 5.80
CA GLN A 409 14.88 26.65 6.91
C GLN A 409 13.45 26.18 7.18
N TRP A 410 12.66 25.95 6.13
CA TRP A 410 11.28 25.49 6.29
C TRP A 410 11.18 24.11 6.96
N ILE A 411 12.15 23.21 6.73
CA ILE A 411 12.18 21.88 7.36
C ILE A 411 12.46 22.04 8.85
N VAL A 412 13.41 22.90 9.20
CA VAL A 412 13.77 23.19 10.59
C VAL A 412 12.58 23.80 11.33
N ASN A 413 11.95 24.83 10.75
CA ASN A 413 10.77 25.48 11.33
C ASN A 413 9.62 24.48 11.51
N ARG A 414 9.31 23.68 10.49
CA ARG A 414 8.22 22.69 10.59
C ARG A 414 8.54 21.58 11.58
N MET A 415 9.81 21.18 11.71
CA MET A 415 10.20 20.18 12.70
C MET A 415 9.99 20.68 14.14
N ALA A 416 10.20 21.97 14.40
CA ALA A 416 9.89 22.57 15.70
C ALA A 416 8.39 22.46 16.01
N VAL A 417 7.52 22.78 15.04
CA VAL A 417 6.07 22.60 15.17
C VAL A 417 5.69 21.13 15.42
N VAL A 418 6.28 20.18 14.68
CA VAL A 418 6.02 18.74 14.88
C VAL A 418 6.46 18.29 16.27
N LYS A 419 7.58 18.83 16.77
CA LYS A 419 8.06 18.55 18.13
C LYS A 419 7.12 19.10 19.18
N GLU A 420 6.63 20.33 19.02
CA GLU A 420 5.64 20.91 19.93
C GLU A 420 4.31 20.16 19.88
N ALA A 421 3.89 19.68 18.70
CA ALA A 421 2.70 18.85 18.49
C ALA A 421 2.71 17.50 19.18
N ARG A 422 3.88 16.94 19.42
CA ARG A 422 4.02 15.72 20.22
C ARG A 422 3.51 15.93 21.65
N ASP A 423 3.83 17.07 22.24
CA ASP A 423 3.56 17.37 23.66
C ASP A 423 2.37 18.33 23.82
N GLY A 424 1.62 18.60 22.75
CA GLY A 424 0.48 19.52 22.74
C GLY A 424 -0.80 18.93 23.32
N ASN A 425 -1.63 19.77 23.92
CA ASN A 425 -2.97 19.43 24.43
C ASN A 425 -4.11 19.86 23.48
N VAL A 426 -3.80 20.43 22.31
CA VAL A 426 -4.79 20.82 21.30
C VAL A 426 -4.72 19.88 20.11
N THR A 427 -5.86 19.51 19.55
CA THR A 427 -5.96 18.79 18.28
C THR A 427 -6.93 19.54 17.37
N VAL A 428 -6.37 20.23 16.39
CA VAL A 428 -7.13 20.91 15.35
C VAL A 428 -7.37 19.91 14.22
N TYR A 429 -8.63 19.61 13.92
CA TYR A 429 -9.00 18.62 12.92
C TYR A 429 -9.65 19.26 11.70
N SER A 430 -9.46 18.62 10.54
CA SER A 430 -10.13 18.97 9.29
C SER A 430 -11.35 18.06 9.06
N GLY A 431 -12.40 18.60 8.45
CA GLY A 431 -13.59 17.83 8.08
C GLY A 431 -14.53 17.54 9.25
N TYR A 432 -15.18 16.37 9.22
CA TYR A 432 -16.27 16.04 10.15
C TYR A 432 -15.81 15.41 11.48
N SER A 433 -14.79 14.56 11.46
CA SER A 433 -14.41 13.78 12.64
C SER A 433 -13.29 14.44 13.44
N PRO A 434 -13.47 14.68 14.76
CA PRO A 434 -12.45 15.32 15.58
C PRO A 434 -11.25 14.41 15.92
N PHE A 435 -11.42 13.10 15.81
CA PHE A 435 -10.49 12.11 16.34
C PHE A 435 -9.39 11.71 15.35
N ILE A 436 -8.92 12.66 14.53
CA ILE A 436 -7.79 12.40 13.62
C ILE A 436 -6.55 11.97 14.41
N GLY A 437 -5.94 10.87 13.98
CA GLY A 437 -4.79 10.27 14.63
C GLY A 437 -5.11 9.15 15.61
N TYR A 438 -6.39 8.84 15.83
CA TYR A 438 -6.83 7.81 16.77
C TYR A 438 -7.58 6.64 16.13
N SER A 439 -7.73 6.60 14.80
CA SER A 439 -8.63 5.68 14.07
C SER A 439 -10.10 6.07 14.22
N PRO A 440 -11.00 5.65 13.30
CA PRO A 440 -12.43 5.82 13.50
C PRO A 440 -12.94 5.16 14.79
N ALA A 441 -14.03 5.68 15.35
CA ALA A 441 -14.63 5.14 16.57
C ALA A 441 -15.03 3.67 16.38
N ALA A 442 -14.51 2.80 17.23
CA ALA A 442 -14.89 1.39 17.30
C ALA A 442 -16.28 1.24 17.94
N SER A 443 -16.56 2.04 18.97
CA SER A 443 -17.86 2.14 19.62
C SER A 443 -18.01 3.50 20.28
N ASN A 444 -19.22 4.06 20.29
CA ASN A 444 -19.53 5.28 21.03
C ASN A 444 -20.88 5.13 21.75
N TRP A 445 -21.04 5.86 22.84
CA TRP A 445 -22.32 5.99 23.52
C TRP A 445 -22.37 7.31 24.27
N SER A 446 -23.58 7.80 24.50
CA SER A 446 -23.84 9.00 25.29
C SER A 446 -24.93 8.73 26.31
N VAL A 447 -24.83 9.43 27.43
CA VAL A 447 -25.73 9.35 28.57
C VAL A 447 -26.08 10.77 29.00
N ALA A 448 -27.36 11.00 29.31
CA ALA A 448 -27.85 12.22 29.91
C ALA A 448 -28.52 11.87 31.24
N VAL A 449 -28.00 12.42 32.33
CA VAL A 449 -28.43 12.12 33.71
C VAL A 449 -28.97 13.39 34.34
N PRO A 450 -30.26 13.46 34.67
CA PRO A 450 -30.81 14.59 35.41
C PRO A 450 -30.20 14.62 36.82
N LEU A 451 -29.70 15.79 37.26
CA LEU A 451 -29.12 15.99 38.57
C LEU A 451 -30.22 16.32 39.59
N LEU A 452 -30.83 15.26 40.13
CA LEU A 452 -31.85 15.33 41.16
C LEU A 452 -31.23 15.09 42.55
N PRO A 453 -31.69 15.78 43.60
CA PRO A 453 -31.32 15.44 44.98
C PRO A 453 -31.72 14.00 45.32
N SER A 454 -30.89 13.31 46.11
CA SER A 454 -31.23 11.97 46.61
C SER A 454 -32.20 12.02 47.79
N ASP A 455 -33.21 11.15 47.78
CA ASP A 455 -34.19 10.98 48.85
C ASP A 455 -33.63 10.26 50.09
N ASP A 456 -32.51 9.53 49.97
CA ASP A 456 -31.94 8.68 51.03
C ASP A 456 -31.26 9.46 52.18
N HIS A 457 -31.00 10.76 52.01
CA HIS A 457 -30.37 11.60 53.05
C HIS A 457 -31.32 12.08 54.15
N VAL A 458 -32.62 11.72 54.10
CA VAL A 458 -33.61 12.09 55.12
C VAL A 458 -33.27 11.50 56.52
N HIS A 459 -32.43 10.45 56.60
CA HIS A 459 -32.13 9.77 57.87
C HIS A 459 -30.67 9.80 58.36
N LYS A 460 -29.72 10.39 57.63
CA LYS A 460 -28.35 10.61 58.11
C LYS A 460 -27.96 12.08 57.88
N SER A 461 -28.25 12.91 58.89
CA SER A 461 -27.91 14.33 58.97
C SER A 461 -28.16 15.08 57.65
N ALA A 462 -29.41 15.49 57.42
CA ALA A 462 -29.74 16.48 56.41
C ALA A 462 -28.81 17.69 56.57
N ARG A 463 -27.85 17.86 55.66
CA ARG A 463 -27.09 19.10 55.56
C ARG A 463 -28.11 20.20 55.20
N PRO A 464 -28.11 21.37 55.85
CA PRO A 464 -29.17 22.38 55.68
C PRO A 464 -29.27 23.06 54.30
N GLY A 465 -28.71 22.51 53.22
CA GLY A 465 -28.46 23.23 51.95
C GLY A 465 -28.78 22.51 50.63
N GLY A 466 -29.35 21.31 50.64
CA GLY A 466 -29.51 20.51 49.40
C GLY A 466 -28.19 19.83 48.97
N PRO A 467 -28.13 19.20 47.78
CA PRO A 467 -26.92 18.54 47.29
C PRO A 467 -25.80 19.55 47.06
N ASP A 468 -24.56 19.14 47.33
CA ASP A 468 -23.38 20.01 47.18
C ASP A 468 -23.17 20.31 45.68
N ALA A 469 -23.38 21.56 45.29
CA ALA A 469 -23.17 21.98 43.90
C ALA A 469 -21.71 21.74 43.48
N PHE A 470 -21.53 21.30 42.24
CA PHE A 470 -20.22 20.99 41.70
C PHE A 470 -19.97 21.62 40.35
N ASP A 471 -18.69 21.76 40.03
CA ASP A 471 -18.23 22.14 38.70
C ASP A 471 -17.71 20.93 37.91
N VAL A 472 -17.86 20.98 36.59
CA VAL A 472 -17.43 19.90 35.68
C VAL A 472 -15.93 19.63 35.81
N VAL A 473 -15.12 20.66 36.08
CA VAL A 473 -13.67 20.51 36.29
C VAL A 473 -13.37 19.59 37.47
N GLU A 474 -14.15 19.68 38.55
CA GLU A 474 -13.99 18.81 39.72
C GLU A 474 -14.36 17.36 39.40
N LEU A 475 -15.41 17.14 38.60
CA LEU A 475 -15.80 15.80 38.16
C LEU A 475 -14.70 15.17 37.30
N VAL A 476 -14.17 15.92 36.33
CA VAL A 476 -13.07 15.44 35.47
C VAL A 476 -11.82 15.15 36.29
N ALA A 477 -11.47 16.02 37.25
CA ALA A 477 -10.35 15.81 38.15
C ALA A 477 -10.54 14.53 39.00
N HIS A 478 -11.75 14.30 39.51
CA HIS A 478 -12.08 13.09 40.26
C HIS A 478 -11.96 11.82 39.42
N VAL A 479 -12.53 11.82 38.21
CA VAL A 479 -12.44 10.68 37.28
C VAL A 479 -10.99 10.41 36.88
N ARG A 480 -10.22 11.46 36.59
CA ARG A 480 -8.79 11.37 36.26
C ARG A 480 -8.01 10.70 37.39
N GLU A 481 -8.23 11.14 38.62
CA GLU A 481 -7.54 10.58 39.79
C GLU A 481 -7.98 9.15 40.08
N HIS A 482 -9.27 8.85 39.98
CA HIS A 482 -9.77 7.48 40.12
C HIS A 482 -9.09 6.53 39.12
N LEU A 483 -9.00 6.91 37.84
CA LEU A 483 -8.32 6.09 36.83
C LEU A 483 -6.83 5.91 37.11
N ARG A 484 -6.13 6.94 37.61
CA ARG A 484 -4.72 6.83 38.03
C ARG A 484 -4.54 5.88 39.20
N THR A 485 -5.40 5.97 40.23
CA THR A 485 -5.31 5.09 41.40
C THR A 485 -5.56 3.62 41.04
N VAL A 486 -6.51 3.36 40.13
CA VAL A 486 -6.77 2.01 39.61
C VAL A 486 -5.58 1.47 38.82
N ALA A 487 -4.96 2.29 37.97
CA ALA A 487 -3.75 1.91 37.24
C ALA A 487 -2.59 1.55 38.20
N ALA A 488 -2.34 2.39 39.21
CA ALA A 488 -1.26 2.18 40.18
C ALA A 488 -1.45 0.90 41.02
N ARG A 489 -2.69 0.57 41.42
CA ARG A 489 -3.00 -0.67 42.14
C ARG A 489 -2.73 -1.91 41.28
N GLY A 490 -3.05 -1.83 39.99
CA GLY A 490 -2.77 -2.91 39.03
C GLY A 490 -1.29 -3.24 38.86
N ASP A 491 -0.38 -2.29 39.14
CA ASP A 491 1.06 -2.51 39.11
C ASP A 491 1.61 -3.11 40.42
N ALA A 492 1.00 -2.80 41.58
CA ALA A 492 1.44 -3.31 42.88
C ALA A 492 1.21 -4.82 43.03
N ASP A 493 0.10 -5.34 42.49
CA ASP A 493 -0.21 -6.78 42.46
C ASP A 493 0.77 -7.61 41.58
N ARG A 494 1.67 -6.94 40.84
CA ARG A 494 2.61 -7.52 39.88
C ARG A 494 3.97 -7.92 40.48
N ALA A 495 4.22 -7.71 41.78
CA ALA A 495 5.50 -8.07 42.41
C ALA A 495 5.84 -9.58 42.40
N ALA A 496 4.93 -10.44 41.91
CA ALA A 496 5.20 -11.85 41.61
C ALA A 496 5.57 -12.05 40.11
N PRO A 497 6.69 -12.72 39.78
CA PRO A 497 7.16 -12.87 38.42
C PRO A 497 6.33 -13.94 37.68
N SER A 498 5.26 -13.54 37.00
CA SER A 498 4.55 -14.41 36.05
C SER A 498 4.17 -13.67 34.76
N VAL A 499 4.24 -14.39 33.65
CA VAL A 499 4.26 -13.94 32.25
C VAL A 499 2.84 -13.64 31.70
N ALA A 500 1.98 -12.98 32.50
CA ALA A 500 0.58 -12.69 32.13
C ALA A 500 0.31 -11.18 31.85
N PRO A 501 -0.70 -10.83 31.04
CA PRO A 501 -0.62 -9.74 30.05
C PRO A 501 -1.05 -8.36 30.57
N GLU A 502 -0.22 -7.36 30.26
CA GLU A 502 -0.41 -5.89 30.27
C GLU A 502 -1.78 -5.43 30.82
N SER A 503 -1.80 -5.11 32.12
CA SER A 503 -2.89 -4.39 32.80
C SER A 503 -2.80 -2.88 32.49
N LEU A 504 -3.66 -2.07 33.11
CA LEU A 504 -3.68 -0.60 32.99
C LEU A 504 -2.38 0.11 33.48
N GLY A 505 -1.29 -0.60 33.79
CA GLY A 505 -0.03 -0.01 34.25
C GLY A 505 0.67 0.92 33.26
N SER A 506 0.36 0.84 31.96
CA SER A 506 0.86 1.76 30.93
C SER A 506 -0.12 2.90 30.57
N LEU A 507 -1.13 3.15 31.41
CA LEU A 507 -2.17 4.16 31.18
C LEU A 507 -1.58 5.57 31.06
N THR A 508 -1.79 6.23 29.92
CA THR A 508 -1.53 7.67 29.77
C THR A 508 -2.87 8.41 29.74
N ILE A 509 -3.00 9.42 30.60
CA ILE A 509 -4.20 10.27 30.68
C ILE A 509 -3.79 11.70 30.38
N GLU A 510 -4.47 12.29 29.39
CA GLU A 510 -4.20 13.63 28.89
C GLU A 510 -5.48 14.44 28.80
N ASP A 511 -5.41 15.71 29.14
CA ASP A 511 -6.46 16.67 28.79
C ASP A 511 -6.26 17.11 27.35
N ARG A 512 -7.28 16.91 26.50
CA ARG A 512 -7.16 17.23 25.08
C ARG A 512 -8.34 18.03 24.59
N VAL A 513 -8.06 19.17 23.98
CA VAL A 513 -9.05 20.05 23.36
C VAL A 513 -9.12 19.76 21.88
N PHE A 514 -10.30 19.36 21.40
CA PHE A 514 -10.57 19.17 19.98
C PHE A 514 -11.28 20.39 19.43
N VAL A 515 -10.78 20.91 18.31
CA VAL A 515 -11.33 22.09 17.65
C VAL A 515 -11.34 21.96 16.13
N ASN A 516 -12.41 22.43 15.49
CA ASN A 516 -12.53 22.40 14.03
C ASN A 516 -11.63 23.46 13.38
N GLY A 517 -10.79 23.06 12.43
CA GLY A 517 -9.84 23.92 11.73
C GLY A 517 -10.45 25.09 10.97
N THR A 518 -11.73 25.02 10.57
CA THR A 518 -12.41 26.12 9.86
C THR A 518 -12.97 27.19 10.79
N THR A 519 -12.95 26.96 12.11
CA THR A 519 -13.58 27.84 13.11
C THR A 519 -12.60 28.67 13.92
N ILE A 520 -11.30 28.44 13.74
CA ILE A 520 -10.25 29.03 14.59
C ILE A 520 -9.62 30.30 14.03
N GLY A 521 -9.89 30.67 12.77
CA GLY A 521 -9.18 31.75 12.08
C GLY A 521 -9.22 33.09 12.83
N GLU A 522 -10.33 33.41 13.50
CA GLU A 522 -10.50 34.65 14.28
C GLU A 522 -10.32 34.47 15.80
N ASP A 523 -10.11 33.23 16.28
CA ASP A 523 -10.00 32.96 17.72
C ASP A 523 -8.55 33.16 18.21
N PRO A 524 -8.26 34.20 19.03
CA PRO A 524 -6.91 34.53 19.47
C PRO A 524 -6.32 33.47 20.42
N ARG A 525 -7.14 32.54 20.94
CA ARG A 525 -6.64 31.42 21.76
C ARG A 525 -5.89 30.39 20.92
N PHE A 526 -6.27 30.26 19.64
CA PHE A 526 -5.71 29.27 18.72
C PHE A 526 -4.82 29.90 17.65
N MET A 527 -5.04 31.16 17.27
CA MET A 527 -4.23 31.87 16.29
C MET A 527 -3.40 32.96 16.96
N THR A 528 -2.10 33.01 16.66
CA THR A 528 -1.24 34.14 17.03
C THR A 528 -1.04 35.05 15.83
N THR A 529 -1.02 36.37 16.04
CA THR A 529 -0.86 37.36 14.95
C THR A 529 0.43 37.19 14.14
N ALA A 530 1.43 36.47 14.68
CA ALA A 530 2.72 36.21 14.04
C ALA A 530 2.87 34.78 13.48
N GLY A 531 1.95 33.86 13.77
CA GLY A 531 2.09 32.43 13.48
C GLY A 531 1.17 31.95 12.36
N LEU A 532 1.73 31.21 11.39
CA LEU A 532 0.98 30.57 10.30
C LEU A 532 0.28 29.26 10.71
N THR A 533 0.59 28.72 11.89
CA THR A 533 0.10 27.42 12.37
C THR A 533 -0.71 27.59 13.64
N PRO A 534 -1.76 26.78 13.86
CA PRO A 534 -2.50 26.77 15.12
C PRO A 534 -1.67 26.49 16.36
N ALA A 535 -2.09 27.13 17.45
CA ALA A 535 -1.58 26.88 18.78
C ALA A 535 -1.75 25.41 19.13
N VAL A 536 -0.63 24.78 19.47
CA VAL A 536 -0.57 23.37 19.80
C VAL A 536 -0.85 23.12 21.29
N ARG A 537 -0.70 24.17 22.10
CA ARG A 537 -0.88 24.11 23.54
C ARG A 537 -1.71 25.30 24.04
N LEU A 538 -2.69 25.00 24.87
CA LEU A 538 -3.43 25.97 25.68
C LEU A 538 -3.00 25.89 27.14
N PRO A 539 -2.97 27.03 27.87
CA PRO A 539 -2.74 27.05 29.31
C PRO A 539 -3.89 26.36 30.05
N ALA A 540 -3.62 25.86 31.26
CA ALA A 540 -4.60 25.12 32.06
C ALA A 540 -5.89 25.91 32.30
N GLU A 541 -5.78 27.21 32.58
CA GLU A 541 -6.93 28.11 32.78
C GLU A 541 -7.87 28.15 31.57
N ALA A 542 -7.32 28.23 30.35
CA ALA A 542 -8.12 28.22 29.13
C ALA A 542 -8.79 26.86 28.89
N VAL A 543 -8.13 25.76 29.26
CA VAL A 543 -8.72 24.42 29.18
C VAL A 543 -9.88 24.28 30.17
N GLU A 544 -9.73 24.76 31.41
CA GLU A 544 -10.79 24.75 32.41
C GLU A 544 -11.99 25.61 31.99
N GLU A 545 -11.75 26.77 31.38
CA GLU A 545 -12.83 27.60 30.83
C GLU A 545 -13.63 26.85 29.74
N ILE A 546 -12.94 26.14 28.85
CA ILE A 546 -13.56 25.29 27.81
C ILE A 546 -14.35 24.14 28.44
N MET A 547 -13.89 23.56 29.55
CA MET A 547 -14.61 22.52 30.28
C MET A 547 -15.91 23.05 30.90
N ARG A 548 -15.88 24.27 31.46
CA ARG A 548 -17.05 24.93 32.05
C ARG A 548 -18.08 25.35 31.00
N ARG A 549 -17.62 25.80 29.84
CA ARG A 549 -18.47 26.32 28.75
C ARG A 549 -18.04 25.75 27.40
N PRO A 550 -18.39 24.49 27.10
CA PRO A 550 -18.07 23.90 25.80
C PRO A 550 -18.86 24.62 24.70
N THR A 551 -18.17 25.08 23.66
CA THR A 551 -18.82 25.64 22.48
C THR A 551 -19.05 24.55 21.43
N GLY A 552 -19.93 24.78 20.45
CA GLY A 552 -20.21 23.79 19.40
C GLY A 552 -18.96 23.34 18.63
N ALA A 553 -17.96 24.24 18.49
CA ALA A 553 -16.74 24.00 17.73
C ALA A 553 -15.53 23.55 18.57
N VAL A 554 -15.53 23.79 19.90
CA VAL A 554 -14.39 23.51 20.79
C VAL A 554 -14.86 22.63 21.95
N ARG A 555 -14.27 21.44 22.09
CA ARG A 555 -14.63 20.50 23.15
C ARG A 555 -13.41 19.90 23.84
N HIS A 556 -13.39 19.99 25.17
CA HIS A 556 -12.47 19.22 26.00
C HIS A 556 -12.90 17.75 26.04
N HIS A 557 -11.92 16.85 25.91
CA HIS A 557 -12.05 15.44 26.23
C HIS A 557 -10.91 15.03 27.15
N LEU A 558 -11.23 14.23 28.16
CA LEU A 558 -10.23 13.46 28.89
C LEU A 558 -9.86 12.25 28.01
N ALA A 559 -8.65 12.29 27.46
CA ALA A 559 -8.12 11.27 26.57
C ALA A 559 -7.33 10.24 27.38
N VAL A 560 -7.71 8.98 27.26
CA VAL A 560 -7.10 7.87 27.99
C VAL A 560 -6.52 6.89 26.99
N HIS A 561 -5.20 6.78 26.90
CA HIS A 561 -4.51 5.86 26.00
C HIS A 561 -3.86 4.74 26.80
N VAL A 562 -3.93 3.52 26.26
CA VAL A 562 -3.29 2.35 26.88
C VAL A 562 -2.46 1.65 25.81
N PRO A 563 -1.19 2.00 25.60
CA PRO A 563 -0.36 1.30 24.65
C PRO A 563 -0.21 -0.17 25.05
N LEU A 564 -0.53 -1.06 24.11
CA LEU A 564 -0.39 -2.51 24.22
C LEU A 564 0.54 -3.04 23.13
N TRP A 565 1.17 -4.19 23.36
CA TRP A 565 2.02 -4.86 22.37
C TRP A 565 3.14 -3.94 21.85
N GLY A 566 3.83 -3.22 22.74
CA GLY A 566 4.91 -2.30 22.35
C GLY A 566 4.47 -1.15 21.43
N ASP A 567 3.31 -0.55 21.72
CA ASP A 567 2.63 0.51 20.96
C ASP A 567 1.98 0.07 19.62
N ASP A 568 2.04 -1.22 19.30
CA ASP A 568 1.47 -1.76 18.04
C ASP A 568 -0.06 -1.65 18.06
N VAL A 569 -0.69 -1.77 19.22
CA VAL A 569 -2.12 -1.51 19.39
C VAL A 569 -2.32 -0.48 20.48
N VAL A 570 -3.02 0.61 20.17
CA VAL A 570 -3.29 1.68 21.14
C VAL A 570 -4.79 1.95 21.22
N PRO A 571 -5.52 1.27 22.12
CA PRO A 571 -6.86 1.65 22.50
C PRO A 571 -6.84 3.02 23.20
N SER A 572 -7.76 3.88 22.79
CA SER A 572 -7.94 5.24 23.24
C SER A 572 -9.41 5.44 23.62
N VAL A 573 -9.68 5.90 24.82
CA VAL A 573 -11.03 6.24 25.30
C VAL A 573 -11.09 7.74 25.50
N PHE A 574 -12.04 8.39 24.83
CA PHE A 574 -12.29 9.82 24.95
C PHE A 574 -13.56 10.05 25.76
N LEU A 575 -13.42 10.76 26.87
CA LEU A 575 -14.52 11.08 27.77
C LEU A 575 -14.80 12.58 27.72
N HIS A 576 -16.01 12.95 27.34
CA HIS A 576 -16.47 14.33 27.36
C HIS A 576 -17.60 14.47 28.37
N PHE A 577 -17.49 15.51 29.21
CA PHE A 577 -18.44 15.84 30.26
C PHE A 577 -18.94 17.26 30.03
N SER A 578 -20.24 17.47 30.16
CA SER A 578 -20.83 18.81 30.21
C SER A 578 -22.05 18.83 31.12
N THR A 579 -22.31 19.97 31.75
CA THR A 579 -23.51 20.18 32.57
C THR A 579 -24.35 21.29 31.96
N GLU A 580 -25.54 20.94 31.48
CA GLU A 580 -26.48 21.90 30.89
C GLU A 580 -27.87 21.67 31.48
N GLY A 581 -28.57 22.73 31.89
CA GLY A 581 -29.95 22.62 32.38
C GLY A 581 -30.14 21.62 33.54
N ARG A 582 -29.21 21.58 34.51
CA ARG A 582 -29.18 20.60 35.61
C ARG A 582 -29.10 19.13 35.15
N THR A 583 -28.59 18.88 33.94
CA THR A 583 -28.36 17.54 33.39
C THR A 583 -26.88 17.36 33.14
N LEU A 584 -26.32 16.24 33.60
CA LEU A 584 -24.97 15.82 33.27
C LEU A 584 -24.99 15.03 31.97
N HIS A 585 -24.31 15.54 30.95
CA HIS A 585 -24.08 14.86 29.70
C HIS A 585 -22.70 14.20 29.72
N LEU A 586 -22.68 12.91 29.42
CA LEU A 586 -21.47 12.11 29.27
C LEU A 586 -21.43 11.56 27.86
N HIS A 587 -20.33 11.77 27.15
CA HIS A 587 -20.06 11.14 25.86
C HIS A 587 -18.75 10.35 25.94
N CYS A 588 -18.82 9.06 25.59
CA CYS A 588 -17.68 8.17 25.57
C CYS A 588 -17.43 7.66 24.14
N GLY A 589 -16.27 7.97 23.59
CA GLY A 589 -15.81 7.44 22.30
C GLY A 589 -14.64 6.48 22.50
N ASN A 590 -14.79 5.23 22.05
CA ASN A 590 -13.69 4.26 22.01
C ASN A 590 -13.08 4.22 20.62
N HIS A 591 -11.77 4.39 20.56
CA HIS A 591 -10.98 4.41 19.34
C HIS A 591 -9.84 3.42 19.49
N VAL A 592 -9.58 2.60 18.47
CA VAL A 592 -8.50 1.61 18.54
C VAL A 592 -7.61 1.77 17.33
N LEU A 593 -6.39 2.26 17.56
CA LEU A 593 -5.33 2.22 16.57
C LEU A 593 -4.83 0.78 16.46
N GLY A 594 -5.08 0.15 15.31
CA GLY A 594 -4.64 -1.20 15.02
C GLY A 594 -3.14 -1.32 14.75
N PRO A 595 -2.65 -2.55 14.57
CA PRO A 595 -1.24 -2.83 14.30
C PRO A 595 -0.73 -2.11 13.06
N VAL A 596 0.54 -1.73 13.07
CA VAL A 596 1.17 -1.18 11.87
C VAL A 596 1.23 -2.24 10.77
N GLY A 597 1.32 -1.79 9.52
CA GLY A 597 1.44 -2.67 8.36
C GLY A 597 2.44 -3.80 8.58
N ALA A 598 2.03 -5.04 8.32
CA ALA A 598 2.89 -6.22 8.47
C ALA A 598 4.26 -6.03 7.80
N GLY A 599 4.32 -5.37 6.64
CA GLY A 599 5.58 -5.10 5.94
C GLY A 599 6.62 -4.31 6.74
N TYR A 600 6.20 -3.52 7.73
CA TYR A 600 7.07 -2.64 8.52
C TYR A 600 7.78 -3.39 9.66
N HIS A 601 7.23 -4.52 10.08
CA HIS A 601 7.83 -5.45 11.06
C HIS A 601 9.00 -6.26 10.46
N VAL A 602 9.48 -5.91 9.27
CA VAL A 602 10.56 -6.62 8.57
C VAL A 602 11.87 -6.61 9.37
N VAL A 603 12.12 -5.55 10.14
CA VAL A 603 13.35 -5.39 10.93
C VAL A 603 13.54 -6.49 11.96
N ASP A 604 12.45 -7.00 12.53
CA ASP A 604 12.51 -8.07 13.54
C ASP A 604 12.72 -9.46 12.93
N ARG A 605 12.64 -9.56 11.60
CA ARG A 605 13.00 -10.77 10.86
C ARG A 605 14.44 -10.77 10.36
N LEU A 606 15.15 -9.64 10.45
CA LEU A 606 16.54 -9.54 10.03
C LEU A 606 17.41 -10.17 11.13
N ARG A 607 17.87 -11.41 10.90
CA ARG A 607 18.87 -12.07 11.76
C ARG A 607 20.28 -11.62 11.38
N ASP A 608 21.08 -11.14 12.32
CA ASP A 608 22.46 -10.72 12.05
C ASP A 608 23.47 -11.87 12.21
N PRO A 609 24.54 -11.91 11.39
CA PRO A 609 24.90 -11.00 10.28
C PRO A 609 24.21 -11.34 8.94
N LEU A 610 24.46 -10.53 7.90
CA LEU A 610 23.95 -10.77 6.54
C LEU A 610 24.48 -12.11 6.00
N THR A 611 23.60 -13.12 5.96
CA THR A 611 23.94 -14.44 5.44
C THR A 611 24.13 -14.42 3.92
N PRO A 612 25.04 -15.24 3.35
CA PRO A 612 25.24 -15.31 1.91
C PRO A 612 23.98 -15.78 1.16
N GLU A 613 23.12 -16.58 1.80
CA GLU A 613 21.79 -16.93 1.29
C GLU A 613 20.92 -15.67 1.13
N ARG A 614 20.92 -14.78 2.13
CA ARG A 614 20.11 -13.56 2.11
C ARG A 614 20.61 -12.56 1.07
N GLN A 615 21.94 -12.42 0.95
CA GLN A 615 22.55 -11.60 -0.09
C GLN A 615 22.14 -12.09 -1.49
N ARG A 616 22.16 -13.40 -1.73
CA ARG A 616 21.65 -14.00 -2.98
C ARG A 616 20.15 -13.74 -3.19
N GLY A 617 19.37 -13.79 -2.11
CA GLY A 617 17.97 -13.41 -2.11
C GLY A 617 17.74 -11.98 -2.59
N LEU A 618 18.51 -11.02 -2.06
CA LEU A 618 18.44 -9.62 -2.47
C LEU A 618 18.85 -9.42 -3.93
N LEU A 619 19.89 -10.11 -4.41
CA LEU A 619 20.30 -10.09 -5.82
C LEU A 619 19.19 -10.59 -6.75
N ALA A 620 18.49 -11.66 -6.37
CA ALA A 620 17.39 -12.22 -7.13
C ALA A 620 16.14 -11.34 -7.07
N ASP A 621 15.82 -10.77 -5.91
CA ASP A 621 14.65 -9.91 -5.71
C ASP A 621 14.81 -8.52 -6.36
N ALA A 622 16.04 -8.04 -6.55
CA ALA A 622 16.35 -6.80 -7.26
C ALA A 622 16.02 -6.86 -8.77
N LEU A 623 16.11 -8.04 -9.39
CA LEU A 623 15.85 -8.22 -10.83
C LEU A 623 14.44 -7.75 -11.25
N PRO A 624 13.34 -8.26 -10.66
CA PRO A 624 12.00 -7.81 -11.02
C PRO A 624 11.72 -6.36 -10.62
N ARG A 625 12.49 -5.76 -9.71
CA ARG A 625 12.37 -4.34 -9.30
C ARG A 625 13.13 -3.38 -10.22
N THR A 626 14.17 -3.85 -10.91
CA THR A 626 15.05 -3.01 -11.75
C THR A 626 14.29 -2.38 -12.92
N GLY A 627 13.45 -3.14 -13.62
CA GLY A 627 12.65 -2.63 -14.73
C GLY A 627 11.75 -1.45 -14.33
N PRO A 628 10.81 -1.65 -13.39
CA PRO A 628 9.95 -0.57 -12.90
C PRO A 628 10.75 0.63 -12.37
N ALA A 629 11.85 0.41 -11.64
CA ALA A 629 12.68 1.49 -11.12
C ALA A 629 13.36 2.30 -12.25
N PHE A 630 13.94 1.62 -13.26
CA PHE A 630 14.62 2.26 -14.38
C PHE A 630 13.68 3.13 -15.22
N PHE A 631 12.51 2.61 -15.59
CA PHE A 631 11.54 3.35 -16.41
C PHE A 631 10.77 4.42 -15.63
N ALA A 632 10.60 4.26 -14.31
CA ALA A 632 10.00 5.30 -13.48
C ALA A 632 10.99 6.41 -13.09
N ALA A 633 12.30 6.15 -13.17
CA ALA A 633 13.34 7.06 -12.68
C ALA A 633 13.27 8.48 -13.26
N PRO A 634 13.07 8.72 -14.58
CA PRO A 634 12.95 10.08 -15.11
C PRO A 634 11.77 10.84 -14.49
N SER A 635 10.62 10.18 -14.35
CA SER A 635 9.43 10.80 -13.74
C SER A 635 9.60 11.10 -12.25
N ARG A 636 10.32 10.23 -11.53
CA ARG A 636 10.64 10.40 -10.10
C ARG A 636 11.66 11.51 -9.89
N ALA A 637 12.74 11.52 -10.67
CA ALA A 637 13.74 12.57 -10.68
C ALA A 637 13.12 13.93 -11.02
N LEU A 638 12.24 13.99 -12.04
CA LEU A 638 11.53 15.21 -12.40
C LEU A 638 10.55 15.67 -11.31
N ARG A 639 9.79 14.75 -10.72
CA ARG A 639 8.90 15.04 -9.57
C ARG A 639 9.69 15.67 -8.43
N GLN A 640 10.84 15.10 -8.12
CA GLN A 640 11.70 15.57 -7.04
C GLN A 640 12.37 16.91 -7.36
N ALA A 641 12.86 17.10 -8.58
CA ALA A 641 13.40 18.39 -9.02
C ALA A 641 12.34 19.51 -8.95
N ARG A 642 11.09 19.18 -9.29
CA ARG A 642 9.94 20.11 -9.20
C ARG A 642 9.32 20.17 -7.80
N PHE A 643 9.81 19.43 -6.81
CA PHE A 643 9.19 19.39 -5.48
C PHE A 643 9.24 20.76 -4.82
N GLU A 644 10.41 21.40 -4.80
CA GLU A 644 10.58 22.73 -4.19
C GLU A 644 9.70 23.77 -4.86
N THR A 645 9.73 23.86 -6.20
CA THR A 645 8.88 24.80 -6.94
C THR A 645 7.39 24.57 -6.70
N ARG A 646 6.94 23.30 -6.71
CA ARG A 646 5.52 22.98 -6.46
C ARG A 646 5.11 23.29 -5.02
N ARG A 647 5.99 23.03 -4.05
CA ARG A 647 5.78 23.37 -2.65
C ARG A 647 5.69 24.87 -2.45
N THR A 648 6.62 25.65 -3.01
CA THR A 648 6.59 27.12 -2.91
C THR A 648 5.35 27.71 -3.58
N ARG A 649 4.94 27.19 -4.75
CA ARG A 649 3.69 27.60 -5.40
C ARG A 649 2.47 27.25 -4.56
N ARG A 650 2.38 26.00 -4.09
CA ARG A 650 1.31 25.56 -3.20
C ARG A 650 1.24 26.45 -1.96
N MET A 651 2.37 26.75 -1.34
CA MET A 651 2.41 27.66 -0.19
C MET A 651 1.88 29.05 -0.54
N ALA A 652 2.30 29.63 -1.67
CA ALA A 652 1.78 30.93 -2.11
C ALA A 652 0.26 30.90 -2.35
N ASP A 653 -0.25 29.82 -2.96
CA ASP A 653 -1.68 29.61 -3.19
C ASP A 653 -2.43 29.46 -1.86
N GLU A 654 -1.88 28.73 -0.88
CA GLU A 654 -2.50 28.56 0.44
C GLU A 654 -2.50 29.88 1.24
N LEU A 655 -1.43 30.68 1.16
CA LEU A 655 -1.41 32.02 1.77
C LEU A 655 -2.45 32.96 1.13
N THR A 656 -2.60 32.90 -0.20
CA THR A 656 -3.64 33.67 -0.90
C THR A 656 -5.04 33.19 -0.49
N ALA A 657 -5.23 31.88 -0.33
CA ALA A 657 -6.50 31.32 0.14
C ALA A 657 -6.80 31.73 1.59
N MET A 658 -5.80 31.78 2.47
CA MET A 658 -5.96 32.29 3.84
C MET A 658 -6.42 33.76 3.88
N GLU A 659 -5.93 34.59 2.96
CA GLU A 659 -6.33 36.01 2.86
C GLU A 659 -7.75 36.17 2.28
N GLN A 660 -8.16 35.28 1.36
CA GLN A 660 -9.41 35.42 0.61
C GLN A 660 -10.60 34.67 1.23
N ASP A 661 -10.35 33.58 1.96
CA ASP A 661 -11.39 32.72 2.55
C ASP A 661 -11.39 32.83 4.08
N PRO A 662 -12.40 33.50 4.68
CA PRO A 662 -12.55 33.57 6.13
C PRO A 662 -12.74 32.19 6.80
N VAL A 663 -13.16 31.16 6.06
CA VAL A 663 -13.44 29.82 6.55
C VAL A 663 -12.30 28.85 6.21
N PHE A 664 -11.09 29.38 5.99
CA PHE A 664 -9.91 28.58 5.67
C PHE A 664 -9.65 27.48 6.72
N ASP A 665 -9.40 26.26 6.24
CA ASP A 665 -9.24 25.08 7.10
C ASP A 665 -7.78 24.87 7.52
N TYR A 666 -7.48 25.21 8.79
CA TYR A 666 -6.20 24.97 9.43
C TYR A 666 -6.04 23.56 10.02
N GLY A 667 -7.05 22.71 9.88
CA GLY A 667 -7.11 21.40 10.52
C GLY A 667 -6.06 20.42 10.00
N ALA A 668 -5.61 19.53 10.87
CA ALA A 668 -4.77 18.42 10.46
C ALA A 668 -5.55 17.52 9.51
N ARG A 669 -4.94 17.21 8.35
CA ARG A 669 -5.54 16.37 7.30
C ARG A 669 -4.95 14.95 7.26
N VAL A 670 -3.76 14.79 7.83
CA VAL A 670 -2.95 13.57 7.71
C VAL A 670 -2.38 13.21 9.08
N SER A 671 -2.66 12.01 9.56
CA SER A 671 -1.95 11.40 10.70
C SER A 671 -0.97 10.33 10.23
N LEU A 672 0.26 10.44 10.73
CA LEU A 672 1.33 9.49 10.44
C LEU A 672 0.97 8.07 10.91
N ARG A 673 0.41 7.95 12.12
CA ARG A 673 0.05 6.65 12.69
C ARG A 673 -1.10 6.00 11.93
N GLU A 674 -2.11 6.76 11.52
CA GLU A 674 -3.24 6.24 10.74
C GLU A 674 -2.85 5.78 9.34
N ILE A 675 -1.94 6.50 8.67
CA ILE A 675 -1.42 6.08 7.35
C ILE A 675 -0.78 4.69 7.44
N ALA A 676 -0.11 4.40 8.56
CA ALA A 676 0.63 3.17 8.77
C ALA A 676 -0.21 2.00 9.32
N THR A 677 -1.44 2.27 9.79
CA THR A 677 -2.33 1.27 10.39
C THR A 677 -2.79 0.25 9.35
N SER A 678 -2.74 -1.03 9.72
CA SER A 678 -3.28 -2.13 8.92
C SER A 678 -4.74 -2.40 9.31
N PRO A 679 -5.64 -2.66 8.34
CA PRO A 679 -6.99 -3.12 8.65
C PRO A 679 -7.04 -4.59 9.14
N VAL A 680 -5.92 -5.30 9.08
CA VAL A 680 -5.81 -6.72 9.46
C VAL A 680 -4.95 -6.84 10.71
N TYR A 681 -5.55 -7.36 11.78
CA TYR A 681 -4.82 -7.71 13.00
C TYR A 681 -3.90 -8.91 12.75
N GLN A 682 -2.70 -8.86 13.33
CA GLN A 682 -1.68 -9.89 13.11
C GLN A 682 -1.84 -11.06 14.08
N ASN A 683 -2.38 -10.78 15.27
CA ASN A 683 -2.70 -11.74 16.30
C ASN A 683 -4.14 -11.52 16.79
N TYR A 684 -4.88 -12.60 17.02
CA TYR A 684 -6.24 -12.53 17.56
C TYR A 684 -6.30 -11.84 18.93
N PHE A 685 -5.31 -12.10 19.79
CA PHE A 685 -5.26 -11.52 21.14
C PHE A 685 -5.12 -10.00 21.13
N GLN A 686 -4.57 -9.40 20.07
CA GLN A 686 -4.54 -7.94 19.91
C GLN A 686 -5.95 -7.32 19.95
N VAL A 687 -6.96 -8.00 19.38
CA VAL A 687 -8.36 -7.53 19.39
C VAL A 687 -9.00 -7.74 20.77
N VAL A 688 -8.75 -8.90 21.36
CA VAL A 688 -9.31 -9.25 22.68
C VAL A 688 -8.77 -8.34 23.77
N ASP A 689 -7.45 -8.10 23.80
CA ASP A 689 -6.80 -7.25 24.78
C ASP A 689 -7.24 -5.79 24.64
N ALA A 690 -7.36 -5.28 23.40
CA ALA A 690 -7.88 -3.94 23.15
C ALA A 690 -9.30 -3.76 23.70
N ASN A 691 -10.20 -4.71 23.45
CA ASN A 691 -11.57 -4.68 23.95
C ASN A 691 -11.65 -4.81 25.47
N ARG A 692 -10.79 -5.66 26.06
CA ARG A 692 -10.69 -5.83 27.51
C ARG A 692 -10.35 -4.51 28.19
N VAL A 693 -9.36 -3.81 27.66
CA VAL A 693 -8.86 -2.54 28.22
C VAL A 693 -9.89 -1.41 28.07
N THR A 694 -10.49 -1.22 26.89
CA THR A 694 -11.51 -0.18 26.72
C THR A 694 -12.71 -0.42 27.64
N SER A 695 -13.14 -1.68 27.78
CA SER A 695 -14.23 -2.05 28.69
C SER A 695 -13.85 -1.81 30.16
N ALA A 696 -12.59 -2.05 30.54
CA ALA A 696 -12.11 -1.80 31.90
C ALA A 696 -12.14 -0.30 32.21
N VAL A 697 -11.58 0.54 31.33
CA VAL A 697 -11.60 2.00 31.49
C VAL A 697 -13.03 2.51 31.63
N GLN A 698 -13.95 2.07 30.76
CA GLN A 698 -15.36 2.45 30.83
C GLN A 698 -16.02 2.10 32.16
N ARG A 699 -15.80 0.88 32.67
CA ARG A 699 -16.36 0.45 33.97
C ARG A 699 -15.85 1.31 35.11
N HIS A 700 -14.54 1.59 35.14
CA HIS A 700 -13.95 2.43 36.17
C HIS A 700 -14.40 3.90 36.07
N THR A 701 -14.55 4.43 34.86
CA THR A 701 -15.13 5.77 34.65
C THR A 701 -16.56 5.86 35.19
N LEU A 702 -17.43 4.90 34.83
CA LEU A 702 -18.82 4.90 35.30
C LEU A 702 -18.90 4.75 36.83
N ALA A 703 -18.04 3.90 37.42
CA ALA A 703 -17.94 3.76 38.87
C ALA A 703 -17.49 5.06 39.56
N ALA A 704 -16.47 5.75 39.01
CA ALA A 704 -15.97 7.02 39.53
C ALA A 704 -17.04 8.12 39.51
N ILE A 705 -17.82 8.20 38.42
CA ILE A 705 -18.92 9.17 38.31
C ILE A 705 -20.00 8.89 39.36
N ARG A 706 -20.38 7.63 39.53
CA ARG A 706 -21.35 7.23 40.55
C ARG A 706 -20.88 7.60 41.96
N GLU A 707 -19.65 7.22 42.31
CA GLU A 707 -19.07 7.53 43.63
C GLU A 707 -19.04 9.03 43.91
N PHE A 708 -18.71 9.84 42.89
CA PHE A 708 -18.71 11.29 42.98
C PHE A 708 -20.12 11.88 43.19
N LEU A 709 -21.11 11.42 42.43
CA LEU A 709 -22.50 11.89 42.56
C LEU A 709 -23.14 11.47 43.89
N ASP A 710 -22.93 10.22 44.31
CA ASP A 710 -23.39 9.69 45.59
C ASP A 710 -22.79 10.50 46.76
N ALA A 711 -21.49 10.80 46.71
CA ALA A 711 -20.79 11.56 47.76
C ALA A 711 -21.31 13.00 47.94
N ARG A 712 -21.94 13.57 46.90
CA ARG A 712 -22.52 14.92 46.91
C ARG A 712 -24.03 14.95 47.08
N GLY A 713 -24.65 13.78 47.28
CA GLY A 713 -26.07 13.65 47.60
C GLY A 713 -27.01 13.76 46.39
N TYR A 714 -26.55 13.41 45.18
CA TYR A 714 -27.41 13.27 44.00
C TYR A 714 -27.99 11.86 43.87
N ASP A 715 -29.19 11.73 43.30
CA ASP A 715 -29.78 10.42 42.99
C ASP A 715 -29.07 9.76 41.79
N THR A 716 -28.56 8.54 42.01
CA THR A 716 -27.87 7.74 40.98
C THR A 716 -28.70 6.56 40.46
N THR A 717 -29.98 6.46 40.82
CA THR A 717 -30.86 5.34 40.43
C THR A 717 -30.99 5.21 38.91
N ASP A 718 -31.30 6.30 38.22
CA ASP A 718 -31.41 6.34 36.76
C ASP A 718 -30.05 6.05 36.08
N PHE A 719 -28.97 6.61 36.63
CA PHE A 719 -27.62 6.39 36.12
C PHE A 719 -27.23 4.91 36.21
N ARG A 720 -27.56 4.22 37.30
CA ARG A 720 -27.29 2.79 37.49
C ARG A 720 -28.03 1.92 36.47
N ALA A 721 -29.29 2.25 36.18
CA ALA A 721 -30.08 1.54 35.17
C ALA A 721 -29.48 1.69 33.76
N GLN A 722 -29.04 2.90 33.42
CA GLN A 722 -28.37 3.18 32.14
C GLN A 722 -26.98 2.52 32.05
N GLN A 723 -26.19 2.56 33.13
CA GLN A 723 -24.89 1.87 33.22
C GLN A 723 -25.04 0.38 32.93
N GLN A 724 -26.04 -0.29 33.53
CA GLN A 724 -26.28 -1.72 33.28
C GLN A 724 -26.63 -1.99 31.81
N THR A 725 -27.40 -1.10 31.19
CA THR A 725 -27.77 -1.21 29.76
C THR A 725 -26.55 -1.08 28.85
N ILE A 726 -25.67 -0.11 29.10
CA ILE A 726 -24.46 0.14 28.31
C ILE A 726 -23.49 -1.04 28.41
N LEU A 727 -23.26 -1.53 29.63
CA LEU A 727 -22.38 -2.67 29.87
C LEU A 727 -22.91 -3.96 29.22
N ASN A 728 -24.23 -4.16 29.19
CA ASN A 728 -24.85 -5.31 28.54
C ASN A 728 -24.86 -5.20 27.01
N GLN A 729 -25.11 -4.01 26.45
CA GLN A 729 -25.11 -3.80 25.00
C GLN A 729 -23.71 -3.93 24.39
N GLY A 730 -22.65 -3.58 25.14
CA GLY A 730 -21.26 -3.83 24.73
C GLY A 730 -20.91 -5.30 24.52
N VAL A 731 -21.65 -6.22 25.15
CA VAL A 731 -21.48 -7.68 24.98
C VAL A 731 -22.20 -8.20 23.71
N ILE A 732 -23.25 -7.51 23.25
CA ILE A 732 -24.12 -7.99 22.15
C ILE A 732 -23.55 -7.64 20.75
N GLN A 733 -22.62 -6.67 20.63
CA GLN A 733 -21.97 -6.36 19.35
C GLN A 733 -20.86 -7.37 18.94
N GLN A 734 -20.50 -8.33 19.79
CA GLN A 734 -19.36 -9.24 19.56
C GLN A 734 -19.69 -10.52 18.77
N GLY A 735 -20.94 -10.79 18.46
CA GLY A 735 -21.35 -11.86 17.55
C GLY A 735 -22.30 -11.26 16.53
N GLY A 736 -21.95 -11.31 15.24
CA GLY A 736 -22.70 -10.66 14.17
C GLY A 736 -24.19 -11.04 14.14
N THR A 737 -24.99 -10.26 14.84
CA THR A 737 -26.42 -10.08 14.62
C THR A 737 -26.76 -8.63 14.92
N SER A 738 -27.41 -8.03 13.93
CA SER A 738 -28.09 -6.74 13.93
C SER A 738 -28.70 -6.37 15.28
N ILE A 739 -28.87 -5.06 15.49
CA ILE A 739 -29.94 -4.52 16.32
C ILE A 739 -31.22 -5.28 15.94
N ILE A 740 -31.69 -6.15 16.83
CA ILE A 740 -32.94 -6.90 16.69
C ILE A 740 -33.79 -6.45 17.87
N GLY A 741 -34.72 -5.53 17.60
CA GLY A 741 -35.97 -5.54 18.36
C GLY A 741 -36.70 -6.86 18.09
N ASN A 742 -37.32 -7.42 19.13
CA ASN A 742 -38.12 -8.65 19.18
C ASN A 742 -38.45 -9.28 17.81
N GLN A 743 -37.64 -10.26 17.36
CA GLN A 743 -37.99 -11.10 16.22
C GLN A 743 -38.15 -12.55 16.65
N ALA A 744 -39.27 -13.13 16.25
CA ALA A 744 -39.54 -14.56 16.30
C ALA A 744 -39.47 -15.08 14.86
N ILE A 745 -38.62 -16.08 14.58
CA ILE A 745 -38.43 -16.62 13.21
C ILE A 745 -38.81 -18.11 13.20
N GLY A 746 -39.82 -18.43 12.39
CA GLY A 746 -40.42 -19.76 12.24
C GLY A 746 -41.93 -19.61 12.02
N THR A 747 -42.54 -20.49 11.23
CA THR A 747 -44.01 -20.49 11.05
C THR A 747 -44.67 -20.82 12.40
N GLY A 748 -45.29 -19.81 13.04
CA GLY A 748 -45.96 -19.95 14.34
C GLY A 748 -45.24 -19.32 15.55
N ALA A 749 -44.13 -18.60 15.34
CA ALA A 749 -43.37 -18.01 16.45
C ALA A 749 -43.96 -16.65 16.88
N ASN A 750 -44.33 -16.50 18.16
CA ASN A 750 -44.82 -15.25 18.76
C ASN A 750 -43.83 -14.74 19.82
N ALA A 751 -43.57 -13.43 19.83
CA ALA A 751 -42.78 -12.75 20.87
C ALA A 751 -43.67 -11.80 21.67
N THR A 752 -43.86 -12.06 22.97
CA THR A 752 -44.62 -11.20 23.89
C THR A 752 -43.69 -10.40 24.79
N GLN A 753 -43.93 -9.09 24.87
CA GLN A 753 -43.23 -8.18 25.78
C GLN A 753 -44.07 -7.98 27.04
N THR A 754 -43.54 -8.35 28.20
CA THR A 754 -44.15 -7.99 29.48
C THR A 754 -43.74 -6.55 29.81
N VAL A 755 -44.54 -5.58 29.38
CA VAL A 755 -44.42 -4.21 29.91
C VAL A 755 -45.04 -4.23 31.29
N THR A 756 -44.23 -4.16 32.33
CA THR A 756 -44.70 -4.01 33.71
C THR A 756 -45.34 -2.62 33.84
N ARG A 757 -46.64 -2.52 33.59
CA ARG A 757 -47.42 -1.31 33.83
C ARG A 757 -47.52 -1.13 35.35
N LYS A 758 -46.74 -0.19 35.91
CA LYS A 758 -46.98 0.30 37.28
C LYS A 758 -48.39 0.89 37.31
N THR A 759 -49.34 0.17 37.92
CA THR A 759 -50.66 0.70 38.28
C THR A 759 -50.50 1.69 39.42
N GLY A 760 -50.74 2.97 39.14
CA GLY A 760 -50.99 3.98 40.17
C GLY A 760 -52.38 3.80 40.80
N PRO A 761 -52.64 4.37 41.99
CA PRO A 761 -53.87 4.12 42.75
C PRO A 761 -55.11 4.68 42.03
N ALA A 762 -56.17 3.89 42.03
CA ALA A 762 -57.43 4.17 41.36
C ALA A 762 -58.16 5.40 41.92
N ALA A 763 -58.65 6.26 41.02
CA ALA A 763 -59.73 7.20 41.29
C ALA A 763 -60.98 6.73 40.52
N THR A 764 -62.00 6.32 41.26
CA THR A 764 -63.34 5.95 40.81
C THR A 764 -64.20 7.18 40.53
N ALA A 765 -64.82 7.25 39.34
CA ALA A 765 -66.16 7.80 39.03
C ALA A 765 -66.29 7.91 37.49
N GLY A 766 -67.13 7.13 36.81
CA GLY A 766 -68.58 7.39 36.61
C GLY A 766 -68.78 7.87 35.15
N ALA A 767 -69.05 6.99 34.18
CA ALA A 767 -70.36 6.50 33.73
C ALA A 767 -71.21 7.53 32.94
N GLN A 768 -71.56 7.13 31.70
CA GLN A 768 -72.56 7.67 30.76
C GLN A 768 -72.17 9.01 30.07
N LYS A 769 -72.22 9.16 28.74
CA LYS A 769 -73.01 8.51 27.69
C LYS A 769 -72.29 8.61 26.36
#